data_AF-A0A949R3H2-F1
#
_entry.id   AF-A0A949R3H2-F1
#
_cell.length_a   1.000
_cell.length_b   1.000
_cell.length_c   1.000
_cell.angle_alpha   90.00
_cell.angle_beta   90.00
_cell.angle_gamma   90.00
#
_symmetry.space_group_name_H-M   'P 1'
#
loop_
_entity.id
_entity.type
_entity.pdbx_description
1 polymer ?
#
loop_
_entity_poly.entity_id
_entity_poly.type
_entity_poly.pdbx_seq_one_letter_code
_entity_poly.pdbx_strand_id
1 'polypeptide(L)'
;MFPEHFSYKTLEKFIGREGILKDVRGRLQDDKFHPVFLSGEYGIGKTRLLQRILEVEKKYDGAPARLIDLYHFDHHTPEGLARAIFACFEHTENNHYFNPFITARRRLDEARAGGDSKAIHEQLQKLLDSCAEGVKKMSAERGVLLLFDTAEQFVYPTGARFAPAWEWLKGWIGNLPRGAVLFAGRPAASDLFQDIPLSTIPLDFFTPEESNAYLIAVANRWSQETGQSISFAEEEVQKLHSLSQGRPILLAIFLESRMRDPQAFKDLSEYQTETFEQKVVEYLLSQPNLGETLKAAGRARKGINPELLARIRGISLRDAKEALETLKNTSFAKTFLDDDRVYLHDDMYDLLEKYVYLEDADAAEGQTAAQAIYEYYEEEAIKQKNEKLQNIFASLTQGNPEQSTSYSEKSIDKIREIESSRQRLKTEFIHYRLRSQVEKEGKRKQAEDDPIFAGLKMYYRYGHEAAASANDEILIPLQIELTNFWLTLNDENLWKLMEWLRLEDRNFWKPFIEGMLLVHEIWLKVATGQNYRDEVPALQKSLSTISGLSSDQKTLLHALLETWLGTGLVFVEQQDYDRAEAIFSDIIREIQKAAVEPRLVWFQNVVLSLAYRQRAYLYRIRGLFENAIEDYKQGLKYCRLIHFDHEEATLRNDLGFAQMLDGQFQPAFENMWDGLNLRYKLAVGNRTALSYSSLAQYFISTGAPEEARKNAQYAVRIANAVGYRRGVRLGNLALAEATRRFAFSAQAPSNQEKYLREAQDAIEIAREELTGKARVIEAELEQACLYRDRIRVETDPAKKKAWFEKSDKLFKWVANEAEKAGIEYRQVDAMSNRIWLGYFANNMEHAEQAAKEFELLPVLEPYWLKNGKFTDEEKAREDPQLWSHMGKYFVGRGMVALAKWKKEKKDEFLKEAARCMTLGLKYSTTFAEDHRGLREGRRTLLLELAKLDPEELKHFGSYVLEAEKSEKIVKKNEMSTIQSLMRDHALWFAD
;
A
#
# COMPACT_ATOMS: atom_id res chain seq x y z
N MET A 1 -24.15 4.74 -46.36
CA MET A 1 -22.82 4.79 -45.71
C MET A 1 -22.71 6.16 -45.09
N PHE A 2 -22.64 6.23 -43.76
CA PHE A 2 -22.33 7.47 -43.06
C PHE A 2 -20.89 7.86 -43.45
N PRO A 3 -20.62 9.09 -43.90
CA PRO A 3 -19.27 9.49 -44.28
C PRO A 3 -18.35 9.36 -43.06
N GLU A 4 -17.21 8.69 -43.23
CA GLU A 4 -16.23 8.41 -42.15
C GLU A 4 -15.62 9.68 -41.52
N HIS A 5 -16.00 10.89 -41.96
CA HIS A 5 -15.37 12.15 -41.58
C HIS A 5 -16.31 13.18 -40.93
N PHE A 6 -17.62 12.95 -40.86
CA PHE A 6 -18.53 13.92 -40.23
C PHE A 6 -18.57 13.72 -38.70
N SER A 7 -18.15 14.74 -37.94
CA SER A 7 -18.19 14.75 -36.47
C SER A 7 -19.17 15.78 -35.93
N TYR A 8 -20.17 15.32 -35.18
CA TYR A 8 -21.13 16.17 -34.47
C TYR A 8 -20.49 17.07 -33.41
N LYS A 9 -19.27 16.74 -32.94
CA LYS A 9 -18.63 17.40 -31.79
C LYS A 9 -18.09 18.82 -32.10
N THR A 10 -18.00 19.22 -33.37
CA THR A 10 -17.28 20.43 -33.81
C THR A 10 -18.14 21.52 -34.46
N LEU A 11 -19.44 21.61 -34.13
CA LEU A 11 -20.33 22.64 -34.69
C LEU A 11 -19.81 24.06 -34.42
N GLU A 12 -19.34 24.77 -35.47
CA GLU A 12 -18.74 26.11 -35.35
C GLU A 12 -19.74 27.18 -34.89
N LYS A 13 -21.02 26.99 -35.18
CA LYS A 13 -22.09 27.95 -34.85
C LYS A 13 -22.70 27.60 -33.50
N PHE A 14 -22.52 28.48 -32.52
CA PHE A 14 -23.04 28.32 -31.17
C PHE A 14 -24.37 29.08 -31.04
N ILE A 15 -25.47 28.37 -30.83
CA ILE A 15 -26.84 28.92 -30.92
C ILE A 15 -27.35 29.33 -29.54
N GLY A 16 -28.09 30.45 -29.47
CA GLY A 16 -28.86 30.87 -28.29
C GLY A 16 -28.06 31.45 -27.12
N ARG A 17 -26.72 31.42 -27.17
CA ARG A 17 -25.85 31.66 -25.99
C ARG A 17 -24.74 32.67 -26.22
N GLU A 18 -24.82 33.45 -27.29
CA GLU A 18 -23.86 34.51 -27.62
C GLU A 18 -23.78 35.60 -26.53
N GLY A 19 -24.89 35.88 -25.86
CA GLY A 19 -24.92 36.80 -24.71
C GLY A 19 -24.02 36.33 -23.56
N ILE A 20 -24.02 35.03 -23.28
CA ILE A 20 -23.17 34.43 -22.23
C ILE A 20 -21.69 34.49 -22.64
N LEU A 21 -21.36 34.19 -23.90
CA LEU A 21 -19.98 34.31 -24.40
C LEU A 21 -19.47 35.76 -24.28
N LYS A 22 -20.30 36.74 -24.61
CA LYS A 22 -19.96 38.16 -24.48
C LYS A 22 -19.78 38.58 -23.01
N ASP A 23 -20.63 38.09 -22.11
CA ASP A 23 -20.51 38.34 -20.66
C ASP A 23 -19.20 37.76 -20.10
N VAL A 24 -18.90 36.49 -20.42
CA VAL A 24 -17.65 35.82 -20.00
C VAL A 24 -16.43 36.57 -20.51
N ARG A 25 -16.42 36.99 -21.77
CA ARG A 25 -15.33 37.82 -22.32
C ARG A 25 -15.18 39.15 -21.58
N GLY A 26 -16.29 39.82 -21.28
CA GLY A 26 -16.27 41.07 -20.51
C GLY A 26 -15.63 40.89 -19.13
N ARG A 27 -15.98 39.81 -18.43
CA ARG A 27 -15.42 39.45 -17.13
C ARG A 27 -13.92 39.12 -17.17
N LEU A 28 -13.44 38.52 -18.26
CA LEU A 28 -12.01 38.25 -18.44
C LEU A 28 -11.19 39.53 -18.69
N GLN A 29 -11.84 40.65 -19.06
CA GLN A 29 -11.19 41.91 -19.45
C GLN A 29 -11.26 43.02 -18.39
N ASP A 30 -12.01 42.83 -17.30
CA ASP A 30 -12.27 43.90 -16.31
C ASP A 30 -11.29 43.92 -15.12
N ASP A 31 -10.21 43.13 -15.20
CA ASP A 31 -9.15 42.99 -14.19
C ASP A 31 -9.65 42.60 -12.79
N LYS A 32 -10.80 41.93 -12.68
CA LYS A 32 -11.31 41.34 -11.43
C LYS A 32 -11.39 39.83 -11.54
N PHE A 33 -11.64 39.18 -10.40
CA PHE A 33 -11.91 37.75 -10.34
C PHE A 33 -13.42 37.47 -10.32
N HIS A 34 -13.85 36.56 -11.20
CA HIS A 34 -15.26 36.20 -11.38
C HIS A 34 -15.47 34.69 -11.25
N PRO A 35 -15.91 34.20 -10.08
CA PRO A 35 -16.47 32.86 -9.98
C PRO A 35 -17.89 32.85 -10.56
N VAL A 36 -18.16 31.92 -11.46
CA VAL A 36 -19.42 31.80 -12.20
C VAL A 36 -19.92 30.37 -12.10
N PHE A 37 -21.21 30.20 -11.79
CA PHE A 37 -21.89 28.91 -11.84
C PHE A 37 -22.91 28.90 -12.98
N LEU A 38 -22.65 28.09 -14.00
CA LEU A 38 -23.57 27.81 -15.10
C LEU A 38 -24.50 26.67 -14.65
N SER A 39 -25.65 27.06 -14.10
CA SER A 39 -26.64 26.12 -13.57
C SER A 39 -27.59 25.70 -14.67
N GLY A 40 -27.78 24.41 -14.89
CA GLY A 40 -28.81 23.96 -15.82
C GLY A 40 -29.10 22.48 -15.69
N GLU A 41 -30.29 22.08 -16.12
CA GLU A 41 -30.73 20.69 -16.12
C GLU A 41 -29.89 19.80 -17.06
N TYR A 42 -30.12 18.50 -16.99
CA TYR A 42 -29.46 17.50 -17.82
C TYR A 42 -29.71 17.75 -19.32
N GLY A 43 -28.74 17.39 -20.16
CA GLY A 43 -28.86 17.52 -21.62
C GLY A 43 -28.86 18.93 -22.19
N ILE A 44 -28.77 19.96 -21.35
CA ILE A 44 -28.87 21.38 -21.72
C ILE A 44 -27.65 21.90 -22.49
N GLY A 45 -26.55 21.15 -22.62
CA GLY A 45 -25.37 21.58 -23.38
C GLY A 45 -24.38 22.46 -22.61
N LYS A 46 -24.26 22.25 -21.29
CA LYS A 46 -23.24 22.85 -20.40
C LYS A 46 -21.81 22.62 -20.91
N THR A 47 -21.45 21.36 -21.16
CA THR A 47 -20.14 20.97 -21.69
C THR A 47 -19.80 21.67 -23.00
N ARG A 48 -20.76 21.76 -23.94
CA ARG A 48 -20.55 22.43 -25.23
C ARG A 48 -20.34 23.94 -25.06
N LEU A 49 -21.02 24.57 -24.10
CA LEU A 49 -20.80 25.97 -23.74
C LEU A 49 -19.38 26.20 -23.22
N LEU A 50 -18.91 25.37 -22.28
CA LEU A 50 -17.53 25.45 -21.77
C LEU A 50 -16.50 25.25 -22.88
N GLN A 51 -16.70 24.26 -23.76
CA GLN A 51 -15.84 24.04 -24.94
C GLN A 51 -15.84 25.25 -25.87
N ARG A 52 -16.99 25.88 -26.10
CA ARG A 52 -17.06 27.07 -26.94
C ARG A 52 -16.32 28.26 -26.32
N ILE A 53 -16.44 28.45 -25.00
CA ILE A 53 -15.68 29.47 -24.28
C ILE A 53 -14.18 29.22 -24.45
N LEU A 54 -13.74 27.98 -24.30
CA LEU A 54 -12.34 27.59 -24.52
C LEU A 54 -11.85 27.88 -25.96
N GLU A 55 -12.65 27.54 -26.98
CA GLU A 55 -12.33 27.83 -28.38
C GLU A 55 -12.19 29.33 -28.65
N VAL A 56 -13.12 30.12 -28.12
CA VAL A 56 -13.27 31.55 -28.40
C VAL A 56 -12.26 32.40 -27.61
N GLU A 57 -11.92 31.97 -26.39
CA GLU A 57 -10.98 32.66 -25.50
C GLU A 57 -9.58 32.03 -25.52
N LYS A 58 -9.24 31.20 -26.52
CA LYS A 58 -7.93 30.56 -26.67
C LYS A 58 -6.73 31.53 -26.68
N LYS A 59 -6.96 32.80 -27.03
CA LYS A 59 -5.95 33.86 -27.05
C LYS A 59 -5.81 34.61 -25.72
N TYR A 60 -6.65 34.35 -24.73
CA TYR A 60 -6.51 34.93 -23.41
C TYR A 60 -5.25 34.38 -22.74
N ASP A 61 -4.42 35.25 -22.15
CA ASP A 61 -3.09 34.88 -21.65
C ASP A 61 -3.12 33.76 -20.62
N GLY A 62 -4.17 33.71 -19.80
CA GLY A 62 -4.44 32.67 -18.80
C GLY A 62 -5.36 31.54 -19.27
N ALA A 63 -5.58 31.38 -20.58
CA ALA A 63 -6.47 30.36 -21.11
C ALA A 63 -5.91 28.94 -20.86
N PRO A 64 -6.75 27.98 -20.46
CA PRO A 64 -6.33 26.60 -20.35
C PRO A 64 -6.28 25.96 -21.75
N ALA A 65 -5.59 24.83 -21.88
CA ALA A 65 -5.61 24.00 -23.09
C ALA A 65 -6.83 23.06 -23.13
N ARG A 66 -7.46 22.80 -21.98
CA ARG A 66 -8.59 21.88 -21.81
C ARG A 66 -9.46 22.27 -20.61
N LEU A 67 -10.70 21.80 -20.58
CA LEU A 67 -11.57 21.86 -19.39
C LEU A 67 -11.28 20.69 -18.44
N ILE A 68 -11.77 20.79 -17.20
CA ILE A 68 -11.67 19.77 -16.16
C ILE A 68 -13.06 19.16 -15.98
N ASP A 69 -13.27 17.92 -16.42
CA ASP A 69 -14.54 17.23 -16.23
C ASP A 69 -14.54 16.46 -14.91
N LEU A 70 -15.34 16.92 -13.94
CA LEU A 70 -15.43 16.32 -12.61
C LEU A 70 -16.18 14.98 -12.62
N TYR A 71 -16.69 14.51 -13.77
CA TYR A 71 -17.15 13.13 -13.93
C TYR A 71 -16.00 12.12 -13.78
N HIS A 72 -14.79 12.50 -14.20
CA HIS A 72 -13.65 11.59 -14.13
C HIS A 72 -13.25 11.36 -12.66
N PHE A 73 -13.29 10.11 -12.24
CA PHE A 73 -13.15 9.73 -10.84
C PHE A 73 -11.81 10.14 -10.20
N ASP A 74 -10.69 10.12 -10.95
CA ASP A 74 -9.40 10.59 -10.41
C ASP A 74 -9.46 12.05 -9.93
N HIS A 75 -10.33 12.89 -10.50
CA HIS A 75 -10.51 14.29 -10.13
C HIS A 75 -11.23 14.49 -8.78
N HIS A 76 -11.73 13.42 -8.17
CA HIS A 76 -12.38 13.46 -6.85
C HIS A 76 -11.37 13.39 -5.69
N THR A 77 -10.11 13.13 -6.01
CA THR A 77 -8.99 13.22 -5.05
C THR A 77 -8.31 14.60 -5.15
N PRO A 78 -7.84 15.20 -4.04
CA PRO A 78 -7.11 16.47 -4.09
C PRO A 78 -5.91 16.43 -5.05
N GLU A 79 -5.13 15.35 -4.99
CA GLU A 79 -3.98 15.16 -5.87
C GLU A 79 -4.39 15.05 -7.34
N GLY A 80 -5.40 14.24 -7.65
CA GLY A 80 -5.88 14.07 -9.02
C GLY A 80 -6.48 15.35 -9.59
N LEU A 81 -7.21 16.13 -8.79
CA LEU A 81 -7.69 17.46 -9.19
C LEU A 81 -6.54 18.44 -9.42
N ALA A 82 -5.53 18.46 -8.56
CA ALA A 82 -4.34 19.29 -8.74
C ALA A 82 -3.57 18.92 -10.02
N ARG A 83 -3.45 17.62 -10.34
CA ARG A 83 -2.88 17.13 -11.60
C ARG A 83 -3.73 17.54 -12.81
N ALA A 84 -5.05 17.50 -12.71
CA ALA A 84 -5.95 17.95 -13.77
C ALA A 84 -5.80 19.45 -14.06
N ILE A 85 -5.73 20.27 -13.00
CA ILE A 85 -5.47 21.72 -13.11
C ILE A 85 -4.10 21.98 -13.75
N PHE A 86 -3.04 21.30 -13.32
CA PHE A 86 -1.71 21.43 -13.93
C PHE A 86 -1.74 21.10 -15.44
N ALA A 87 -2.39 20.01 -15.80
CA ALA A 87 -2.46 19.55 -17.19
C ALA A 87 -3.29 20.47 -18.10
N CYS A 88 -4.11 21.37 -17.55
CA CYS A 88 -4.68 22.48 -18.31
C CYS A 88 -3.61 23.45 -18.84
N PHE A 89 -2.43 23.52 -18.22
CA PHE A 89 -1.38 24.50 -18.54
C PHE A 89 -0.04 23.88 -18.95
N GLU A 90 0.15 22.56 -18.79
CA GLU A 90 1.39 21.83 -19.05
C GLU A 90 2.00 22.10 -20.45
N HIS A 91 1.16 22.20 -21.47
CA HIS A 91 1.56 22.46 -22.86
C HIS A 91 1.32 23.92 -23.31
N THR A 92 1.23 24.84 -22.35
CA THR A 92 1.05 26.28 -22.60
C THR A 92 2.28 27.07 -22.13
N GLU A 93 2.34 28.35 -22.48
CA GLU A 93 3.38 29.26 -21.96
C GLU A 93 3.35 29.41 -20.43
N ASN A 94 2.23 29.05 -19.79
CA ASN A 94 2.01 29.18 -18.36
C ASN A 94 2.54 27.99 -17.53
N ASN A 95 3.10 26.96 -18.15
CA ASN A 95 3.63 25.78 -17.44
C ASN A 95 4.65 26.16 -16.34
N HIS A 96 5.45 27.20 -16.57
CA HIS A 96 6.49 27.64 -15.64
C HIS A 96 5.97 28.05 -14.24
N TYR A 97 4.71 28.45 -14.09
CA TYR A 97 4.11 28.73 -12.77
C TYR A 97 4.00 27.47 -11.89
N PHE A 98 4.04 26.28 -12.50
CA PHE A 98 3.90 24.98 -11.84
C PHE A 98 5.23 24.22 -11.65
N ASN A 99 6.39 24.86 -11.90
CA ASN A 99 7.70 24.25 -11.60
C ASN A 99 7.83 23.75 -10.13
N PRO A 100 7.33 24.49 -9.11
CA PRO A 100 7.29 23.98 -7.73
C PRO A 100 6.40 22.74 -7.58
N PHE A 101 5.24 22.71 -8.25
CA PHE A 101 4.34 21.55 -8.26
C PHE A 101 5.02 20.31 -8.85
N ILE A 102 5.70 20.44 -9.99
CA ILE A 102 6.46 19.34 -10.61
C ILE A 102 7.53 18.80 -9.65
N THR A 103 8.23 19.70 -8.95
CA THR A 103 9.25 19.33 -7.96
C THR A 103 8.65 18.61 -6.75
N ALA A 104 7.54 19.13 -6.22
CA ALA A 104 6.83 18.53 -5.09
C ALA A 104 6.27 17.14 -5.45
N ARG A 105 5.77 16.96 -6.67
CA ARG A 105 5.31 15.66 -7.19
C ARG A 105 6.42 14.63 -7.17
N ARG A 106 7.59 14.97 -7.70
CA ARG A 106 8.76 14.07 -7.66
C ARG A 106 9.13 13.67 -6.23
N ARG A 107 9.09 14.61 -5.28
CA ARG A 107 9.37 14.34 -3.86
C ARG A 107 8.31 13.47 -3.20
N LEU A 108 7.03 13.64 -3.54
CA LEU A 108 5.95 12.77 -3.09
C LEU A 108 6.14 11.34 -3.60
N ASP A 109 6.45 11.18 -4.89
CA ASP A 109 6.73 9.88 -5.50
C ASP A 109 7.95 9.21 -4.84
N GLU A 110 8.99 9.98 -4.51
CA GLU A 110 10.16 9.53 -3.73
C GLU A 110 9.78 9.10 -2.29
N ALA A 111 8.90 9.84 -1.61
CA ALA A 111 8.44 9.51 -0.26
C ALA A 111 7.60 8.22 -0.24
N ARG A 112 6.67 8.07 -1.19
CA ARG A 112 5.87 6.84 -1.40
C ARG A 112 6.76 5.64 -1.65
N ALA A 113 7.71 5.76 -2.56
CA ALA A 113 8.66 4.69 -2.83
C ALA A 113 9.51 4.37 -1.60
N GLY A 114 9.99 5.39 -0.88
CA GLY A 114 10.76 5.25 0.35
C GLY A 114 10.01 4.55 1.49
N GLY A 115 8.68 4.44 1.40
CA GLY A 115 7.81 3.98 2.49
C GLY A 115 7.88 4.92 3.69
N ASP A 116 8.13 6.21 3.46
CA ASP A 116 8.22 7.22 4.50
C ASP A 116 6.86 7.87 4.71
N SER A 117 6.03 7.22 5.52
CA SER A 117 4.67 7.68 5.81
C SER A 117 4.61 9.15 6.23
N LYS A 118 5.55 9.62 7.06
CA LYS A 118 5.57 11.02 7.53
C LYS A 118 5.85 11.98 6.36
N ALA A 119 6.83 11.65 5.52
CA ALA A 119 7.16 12.46 4.36
C ALA A 119 6.03 12.47 3.32
N ILE A 120 5.26 11.39 3.16
CA ILE A 120 4.12 11.33 2.22
C ILE A 120 3.14 12.46 2.51
N HIS A 121 2.71 12.64 3.76
CA HIS A 121 1.78 13.71 4.13
C HIS A 121 2.34 15.10 3.80
N GLU A 122 3.58 15.37 4.23
CA GLU A 122 4.22 16.67 4.03
C GLU A 122 4.41 17.01 2.56
N GLN A 123 4.83 16.04 1.73
CA GLN A 123 5.05 16.27 0.31
C GLN A 123 3.72 16.36 -0.46
N LEU A 124 2.68 15.63 -0.04
CA LEU A 124 1.34 15.78 -0.58
C LEU A 124 0.79 17.18 -0.31
N GLN A 125 0.93 17.69 0.92
CA GLN A 125 0.51 19.05 1.24
C GLN A 125 1.29 20.09 0.42
N LYS A 126 2.63 19.95 0.32
CA LYS A 126 3.46 20.84 -0.51
C LYS A 126 3.07 20.81 -1.99
N LEU A 127 2.71 19.64 -2.52
CA LEU A 127 2.20 19.49 -3.89
C LEU A 127 0.92 20.32 -4.07
N LEU A 128 -0.06 20.12 -3.19
CA LEU A 128 -1.34 20.79 -3.21
C LEU A 128 -1.19 22.33 -3.09
N ASP A 129 -0.38 22.78 -2.14
CA ASP A 129 -0.08 24.20 -1.93
C ASP A 129 0.61 24.81 -3.16
N SER A 130 1.60 24.11 -3.73
CA SER A 130 2.31 24.57 -4.93
C SER A 130 1.40 24.72 -6.15
N CYS A 131 0.38 23.86 -6.29
CA CYS A 131 -0.62 23.99 -7.35
C CYS A 131 -1.46 25.26 -7.14
N ALA A 132 -2.02 25.44 -5.94
CA ALA A 132 -2.83 26.60 -5.59
C ALA A 132 -2.04 27.93 -5.75
N GLU A 133 -0.80 27.96 -5.28
CA GLU A 133 0.10 29.11 -5.43
C GLU A 133 0.43 29.40 -6.89
N GLY A 134 0.70 28.37 -7.70
CA GLY A 134 0.94 28.51 -9.13
C GLY A 134 -0.25 29.16 -9.85
N VAL A 135 -1.47 28.69 -9.58
CA VAL A 135 -2.70 29.28 -10.13
C VAL A 135 -2.89 30.72 -9.64
N LYS A 136 -2.67 30.98 -8.35
CA LYS A 136 -2.81 32.33 -7.77
C LYS A 136 -1.83 33.32 -8.36
N LYS A 137 -0.58 32.91 -8.58
CA LYS A 137 0.45 33.75 -9.20
C LYS A 137 0.13 34.04 -10.67
N MET A 138 -0.26 33.03 -11.43
CA MET A 138 -0.72 33.19 -12.82
C MET A 138 -1.93 34.14 -12.90
N SER A 139 -2.92 33.96 -12.00
CA SER A 139 -4.08 34.83 -11.89
C SER A 139 -3.68 36.29 -11.63
N ALA A 140 -2.69 36.56 -10.76
CA ALA A 140 -2.22 37.93 -10.51
C ALA A 140 -1.57 38.56 -11.75
N GLU A 141 -0.68 37.81 -12.42
CA GLU A 141 0.19 38.34 -13.48
C GLU A 141 -0.50 38.41 -14.85
N ARG A 142 -1.30 37.40 -15.20
CA ARG A 142 -1.91 37.24 -16.54
C ARG A 142 -3.44 37.12 -16.52
N GLY A 143 -4.03 37.01 -15.32
CA GLY A 143 -5.40 36.51 -15.17
C GLY A 143 -5.47 35.00 -15.46
N VAL A 144 -6.50 34.31 -14.95
CA VAL A 144 -6.67 32.86 -15.19
C VAL A 144 -8.08 32.55 -15.68
N LEU A 145 -8.20 31.55 -16.55
CA LEU A 145 -9.48 30.93 -16.89
C LEU A 145 -9.44 29.45 -16.49
N LEU A 146 -10.36 29.02 -15.63
CA LEU A 146 -10.59 27.60 -15.31
C LEU A 146 -12.03 27.22 -15.63
N LEU A 147 -12.21 26.05 -16.23
CA LEU A 147 -13.50 25.54 -16.68
C LEU A 147 -13.72 24.16 -16.05
N PHE A 148 -14.63 24.07 -15.10
CA PHE A 148 -15.03 22.83 -14.43
C PHE A 148 -16.38 22.38 -14.96
N ASP A 149 -16.46 21.15 -15.46
CA ASP A 149 -17.69 20.52 -15.93
C ASP A 149 -18.20 19.49 -14.91
N THR A 150 -19.50 19.20 -14.95
CA THR A 150 -20.16 18.20 -14.09
C THR A 150 -19.98 18.46 -12.58
N ALA A 151 -20.13 19.72 -12.14
CA ALA A 151 -19.90 20.13 -10.75
C ALA A 151 -20.75 19.40 -9.70
N GLU A 152 -21.90 18.85 -10.08
CA GLU A 152 -22.75 18.04 -9.19
C GLU A 152 -22.06 16.79 -8.64
N GLN A 153 -20.97 16.32 -9.25
CA GLN A 153 -20.21 15.16 -8.79
C GLN A 153 -19.52 15.39 -7.44
N PHE A 154 -19.42 16.64 -7.00
CA PHE A 154 -18.95 17.00 -5.66
C PHE A 154 -20.07 17.21 -4.64
N VAL A 155 -21.35 17.05 -5.04
CA VAL A 155 -22.48 17.19 -4.13
C VAL A 155 -22.61 15.92 -3.30
N TYR A 156 -22.25 16.03 -2.02
CA TYR A 156 -22.53 15.03 -1.00
C TYR A 156 -23.66 15.57 -0.11
N PRO A 157 -24.62 14.73 0.35
CA PRO A 157 -25.70 15.19 1.22
C PRO A 157 -25.18 15.88 2.47
N THR A 158 -25.91 16.89 2.94
CA THR A 158 -25.64 17.57 4.21
C THR A 158 -25.45 16.55 5.35
N GLY A 159 -24.25 16.54 5.93
CA GLY A 159 -23.84 15.59 6.98
C GLY A 159 -22.89 14.48 6.51
N ALA A 160 -22.76 14.22 5.21
CA ALA A 160 -21.76 13.33 4.64
C ALA A 160 -20.40 14.07 4.57
N ARG A 161 -19.41 13.58 5.33
CA ARG A 161 -18.17 14.33 5.68
C ARG A 161 -17.05 14.30 4.63
N PHE A 162 -17.27 13.90 3.38
CA PHE A 162 -16.12 13.52 2.54
C PHE A 162 -16.20 13.95 1.07
N ALA A 163 -15.78 15.19 0.81
CA ALA A 163 -15.56 15.76 -0.52
C ALA A 163 -14.13 16.33 -0.64
N PRO A 164 -13.08 15.50 -0.49
CA PRO A 164 -11.73 16.00 -0.20
C PRO A 164 -11.17 16.93 -1.29
N ALA A 165 -11.42 16.63 -2.57
CA ALA A 165 -11.02 17.51 -3.67
C ALA A 165 -11.74 18.86 -3.65
N TRP A 166 -13.05 18.87 -3.33
CA TRP A 166 -13.84 20.09 -3.22
C TRP A 166 -13.38 20.94 -2.02
N GLU A 167 -13.19 20.33 -0.85
CA GLU A 167 -12.71 21.04 0.35
C GLU A 167 -11.34 21.69 0.11
N TRP A 168 -10.43 20.98 -0.58
CA TRP A 168 -9.15 21.55 -1.00
C TRP A 168 -9.33 22.73 -1.98
N LEU A 169 -10.15 22.57 -3.03
CA LEU A 169 -10.37 23.61 -4.04
C LEU A 169 -11.04 24.85 -3.44
N LYS A 170 -12.10 24.66 -2.65
CA LYS A 170 -12.84 25.71 -1.92
C LYS A 170 -11.92 26.56 -1.03
N GLY A 171 -10.88 25.95 -0.46
CA GLY A 171 -9.93 26.62 0.43
C GLY A 171 -9.15 27.79 -0.20
N TRP A 172 -9.04 27.86 -1.53
CA TRP A 172 -8.26 28.92 -2.19
C TRP A 172 -8.89 29.51 -3.46
N ILE A 173 -9.82 28.81 -4.13
CA ILE A 173 -10.36 29.24 -5.43
C ILE A 173 -11.07 30.60 -5.38
N GLY A 174 -11.71 30.94 -4.25
CA GLY A 174 -12.39 32.23 -4.06
C GLY A 174 -11.46 33.43 -3.88
N ASN A 175 -10.16 33.20 -3.66
CA ASN A 175 -9.16 34.22 -3.33
C ASN A 175 -8.22 34.55 -4.51
N LEU A 176 -8.63 34.25 -5.74
CA LEU A 176 -7.85 34.55 -6.93
C LEU A 176 -7.92 36.05 -7.28
N PRO A 177 -6.80 36.70 -7.67
CA PRO A 177 -6.80 38.14 -7.95
C PRO A 177 -7.56 38.57 -9.21
N ARG A 178 -7.37 37.89 -10.35
CA ARG A 178 -7.93 38.28 -11.67
C ARG A 178 -8.30 37.07 -12.54
N GLY A 179 -9.32 37.22 -13.37
CA GLY A 179 -9.77 36.21 -14.34
C GLY A 179 -11.12 35.59 -13.95
N ALA A 180 -11.41 34.38 -14.43
CA ALA A 180 -12.69 33.72 -14.19
C ALA A 180 -12.54 32.23 -13.92
N VAL A 181 -13.40 31.71 -13.05
CA VAL A 181 -13.58 30.26 -12.83
C VAL A 181 -15.04 29.95 -13.09
N LEU A 182 -15.29 29.08 -14.08
CA LEU A 182 -16.64 28.69 -14.47
C LEU A 182 -16.86 27.25 -14.02
N PHE A 183 -17.84 27.04 -13.16
CA PHE A 183 -18.39 25.74 -12.84
C PHE A 183 -19.66 25.53 -13.64
N ALA A 184 -19.78 24.42 -14.36
CA ALA A 184 -21.04 24.01 -14.96
C ALA A 184 -21.56 22.76 -14.26
N GLY A 185 -22.84 22.78 -13.87
CA GLY A 185 -23.45 21.63 -13.21
C GLY A 185 -24.96 21.72 -13.08
N ARG A 186 -25.56 20.68 -12.49
CA ARG A 186 -27.00 20.63 -12.15
C ARG A 186 -27.34 21.61 -11.02
N PRO A 187 -28.61 22.04 -10.88
CA PRO A 187 -29.01 22.94 -9.78
C PRO A 187 -28.65 22.44 -8.38
N ALA A 188 -28.59 21.13 -8.16
CA ALA A 188 -28.12 20.53 -6.90
C ALA A 188 -26.68 20.94 -6.53
N ALA A 189 -25.83 21.28 -7.49
CA ALA A 189 -24.48 21.78 -7.24
C ALA A 189 -24.45 23.16 -6.58
N SER A 190 -25.58 23.88 -6.54
CA SER A 190 -25.68 25.16 -5.82
C SER A 190 -25.33 25.03 -4.34
N ASP A 191 -25.56 23.87 -3.73
CA ASP A 191 -25.22 23.59 -2.33
C ASP A 191 -23.71 23.66 -2.05
N LEU A 192 -22.86 23.44 -3.06
CA LEU A 192 -21.41 23.55 -2.92
C LEU A 192 -20.96 24.99 -2.64
N PHE A 193 -21.71 25.95 -3.16
CA PHE A 193 -21.30 27.34 -3.28
C PHE A 193 -21.96 28.26 -2.25
N GLN A 194 -22.67 27.72 -1.25
CA GLN A 194 -23.38 28.52 -0.23
C GLN A 194 -22.45 29.54 0.47
N ASP A 195 -21.15 29.23 0.60
CA ASP A 195 -20.14 30.10 1.23
C ASP A 195 -19.25 30.86 0.23
N ILE A 196 -19.48 30.75 -1.08
CA ILE A 196 -18.64 31.37 -2.12
C ILE A 196 -19.47 32.43 -2.87
N PRO A 197 -19.11 33.72 -2.82
CA PRO A 197 -19.82 34.76 -3.55
C PRO A 197 -19.59 34.60 -5.05
N LEU A 198 -20.53 33.95 -5.75
CA LEU A 198 -20.46 33.70 -7.19
C LEU A 198 -21.71 34.18 -7.91
N SER A 199 -21.57 34.41 -9.23
CA SER A 199 -22.73 34.71 -10.07
C SER A 199 -23.29 33.43 -10.69
N THR A 200 -24.55 33.12 -10.43
CA THR A 200 -25.24 32.01 -11.08
C THR A 200 -25.89 32.48 -12.38
N ILE A 201 -25.58 31.82 -13.49
CA ILE A 201 -26.23 32.01 -14.78
C ILE A 201 -27.09 30.77 -15.03
N PRO A 202 -28.43 30.88 -14.96
CA PRO A 202 -29.30 29.78 -15.34
C PRO A 202 -29.20 29.55 -16.85
N LEU A 203 -29.10 28.29 -17.23
CA LEU A 203 -29.22 27.84 -18.61
C LEU A 203 -30.60 27.24 -18.78
N ASP A 204 -31.29 27.66 -19.83
CA ASP A 204 -32.56 27.10 -20.26
C ASP A 204 -32.38 26.18 -21.47
N PHE A 205 -33.39 25.33 -21.68
CA PHE A 205 -33.51 24.52 -22.90
C PHE A 205 -33.71 25.43 -24.11
N PHE A 206 -33.45 24.91 -25.31
CA PHE A 206 -33.59 25.72 -26.52
C PHE A 206 -35.02 26.17 -26.72
N THR A 207 -35.24 27.42 -27.10
CA THR A 207 -36.53 27.89 -27.61
C THR A 207 -36.85 27.22 -28.95
N PRO A 208 -38.10 27.32 -29.47
CA PRO A 208 -38.42 26.85 -30.81
C PRO A 208 -37.51 27.47 -31.89
N GLU A 209 -37.19 28.77 -31.78
CA GLU A 209 -36.32 29.49 -32.70
C GLU A 209 -34.87 28.99 -32.63
N GLU A 210 -34.38 28.73 -31.42
CA GLU A 210 -33.04 28.18 -31.20
C GLU A 210 -32.93 26.74 -31.69
N SER A 211 -33.98 25.94 -31.48
CA SER A 211 -34.06 24.57 -32.01
C SER A 211 -34.01 24.58 -33.53
N ASN A 212 -34.77 25.48 -34.18
CA ASN A 212 -34.73 25.66 -35.63
C ASN A 212 -33.34 26.09 -36.12
N ALA A 213 -32.75 27.10 -35.49
CA ALA A 213 -31.43 27.59 -35.84
C ALA A 213 -30.34 26.53 -35.66
N TYR A 214 -30.44 25.70 -34.61
CA TYR A 214 -29.55 24.56 -34.38
C TYR A 214 -29.69 23.52 -35.50
N LEU A 215 -30.90 23.04 -35.79
CA LEU A 215 -31.15 22.04 -36.84
C LEU A 215 -30.64 22.52 -38.21
N ILE A 216 -30.94 23.77 -38.58
CA ILE A 216 -30.46 24.38 -39.83
C ILE A 216 -28.92 24.45 -39.85
N ALA A 217 -28.29 24.85 -38.75
CA ALA A 217 -26.83 24.93 -38.68
C ALA A 217 -26.17 23.56 -38.87
N VAL A 218 -26.71 22.51 -38.23
CA VAL A 218 -26.18 21.14 -38.40
C VAL A 218 -26.44 20.62 -39.82
N ALA A 219 -27.64 20.83 -40.36
CA ALA A 219 -28.03 20.42 -41.71
C ALA A 219 -27.15 21.07 -42.80
N ASN A 220 -26.92 22.38 -42.69
CA ASN A 220 -26.05 23.11 -43.62
C ASN A 220 -24.61 22.58 -43.57
N ARG A 221 -24.10 22.33 -42.36
CA ARG A 221 -22.75 21.79 -42.18
C ARG A 221 -22.64 20.39 -42.77
N TRP A 222 -23.62 19.52 -42.50
CA TRP A 222 -23.69 18.20 -43.11
C TRP A 222 -23.67 18.29 -44.63
N SER A 223 -24.45 19.19 -45.21
CA SER A 223 -24.47 19.41 -46.66
C SER A 223 -23.12 19.89 -47.19
N GLN A 224 -22.41 20.76 -46.46
CA GLN A 224 -21.08 21.23 -46.83
C GLN A 224 -20.02 20.11 -46.76
N GLU A 225 -20.03 19.28 -45.72
CA GLU A 225 -18.99 18.27 -45.49
C GLU A 225 -19.23 16.98 -46.30
N THR A 226 -20.49 16.64 -46.58
CA THR A 226 -20.86 15.35 -47.20
C THR A 226 -21.39 15.48 -48.63
N GLY A 227 -21.74 16.69 -49.06
CA GLY A 227 -22.42 16.93 -50.34
C GLY A 227 -23.88 16.48 -50.39
N GLN A 228 -24.42 15.93 -49.31
CA GLN A 228 -25.82 15.47 -49.22
C GLN A 228 -26.68 16.53 -48.54
N SER A 229 -27.76 16.96 -49.19
CA SER A 229 -28.70 17.93 -48.61
C SER A 229 -29.68 17.23 -47.66
N ILE A 230 -29.83 17.79 -46.47
CA ILE A 230 -30.90 17.45 -45.52
C ILE A 230 -31.60 18.75 -45.14
N SER A 231 -32.94 18.71 -45.08
CA SER A 231 -33.77 19.89 -44.79
C SER A 231 -34.95 19.47 -43.92
N PHE A 232 -35.33 20.33 -42.98
CA PHE A 232 -36.44 20.09 -42.08
C PHE A 232 -37.54 21.10 -42.38
N ALA A 233 -38.78 20.63 -42.53
CA ALA A 233 -39.93 21.50 -42.66
C ALA A 233 -40.21 22.22 -41.33
N GLU A 234 -40.79 23.42 -41.36
CA GLU A 234 -41.08 24.20 -40.15
C GLU A 234 -41.97 23.43 -39.16
N GLU A 235 -42.97 22.72 -39.67
CA GLU A 235 -43.85 21.84 -38.86
C GLU A 235 -43.08 20.70 -38.19
N GLU A 236 -42.10 20.13 -38.88
CA GLU A 236 -41.24 19.06 -38.36
C GLU A 236 -40.37 19.58 -37.22
N VAL A 237 -39.79 20.77 -37.37
CA VAL A 237 -39.00 21.44 -36.34
C VAL A 237 -39.84 21.75 -35.09
N GLN A 238 -41.05 22.28 -35.26
CA GLN A 238 -41.96 22.58 -34.14
C GLN A 238 -42.36 21.31 -33.38
N LYS A 239 -42.67 20.23 -34.10
CA LYS A 239 -43.01 18.94 -33.49
C LYS A 239 -41.80 18.33 -32.77
N LEU A 240 -40.62 18.35 -33.38
CA LEU A 240 -39.38 17.84 -32.77
C LEU A 240 -39.00 18.63 -31.51
N HIS A 241 -39.12 19.96 -31.54
CA HIS A 241 -38.91 20.80 -30.37
C HIS A 241 -39.85 20.40 -29.23
N SER A 242 -41.13 20.17 -29.54
CA SER A 242 -42.14 19.72 -28.55
C SER A 242 -41.81 18.34 -27.96
N LEU A 243 -41.40 17.39 -28.80
CA LEU A 243 -41.03 16.02 -28.39
C LEU A 243 -39.76 15.98 -27.55
N SER A 244 -38.73 16.75 -27.94
CA SER A 244 -37.46 16.85 -27.22
C SER A 244 -37.54 17.80 -26.02
N GLN A 245 -38.63 18.54 -25.87
CA GLN A 245 -38.78 19.63 -24.89
C GLN A 245 -37.64 20.65 -24.97
N GLY A 246 -37.11 20.88 -26.18
CA GLY A 246 -35.98 21.78 -26.42
C GLY A 246 -34.62 21.25 -25.90
N ARG A 247 -34.49 19.98 -25.51
CA ARG A 247 -33.24 19.41 -25.00
C ARG A 247 -32.20 19.22 -26.12
N PRO A 248 -31.06 19.94 -26.08
CA PRO A 248 -30.04 19.84 -27.12
C PRO A 248 -29.51 18.43 -27.38
N ILE A 249 -29.33 17.59 -26.34
CA ILE A 249 -28.84 16.22 -26.52
C ILE A 249 -29.81 15.33 -27.31
N LEU A 250 -31.12 15.43 -27.07
CA LEU A 250 -32.13 14.67 -27.82
C LEU A 250 -32.23 15.14 -29.26
N LEU A 251 -32.11 16.45 -29.50
CA LEU A 251 -32.00 17.02 -30.85
C LEU A 251 -30.75 16.51 -31.57
N ALA A 252 -29.60 16.43 -30.88
CA ALA A 252 -28.36 15.90 -31.45
C ALA A 252 -28.49 14.41 -31.81
N ILE A 253 -29.06 13.59 -30.91
CA ILE A 253 -29.30 12.16 -31.16
C ILE A 253 -30.27 11.95 -32.33
N PHE A 254 -31.35 12.74 -32.39
CA PHE A 254 -32.30 12.69 -33.51
C PHE A 254 -31.61 13.00 -34.84
N LEU A 255 -30.83 14.09 -34.91
CA LEU A 255 -30.09 14.47 -36.11
C LEU A 255 -29.11 13.37 -36.52
N GLU A 256 -28.35 12.86 -35.57
CA GLU A 256 -27.42 11.74 -35.76
C GLU A 256 -28.10 10.52 -36.34
N SER A 257 -29.28 10.19 -35.81
CA SER A 257 -30.11 9.09 -36.29
C SER A 257 -30.60 9.33 -37.72
N ARG A 258 -31.18 10.50 -38.00
CA ARG A 258 -31.73 10.87 -39.32
C ARG A 258 -30.66 10.95 -40.41
N MET A 259 -29.47 11.42 -40.09
CA MET A 259 -28.35 11.50 -41.04
C MET A 259 -27.72 10.12 -41.32
N ARG A 260 -27.82 9.18 -40.38
CA ARG A 260 -27.42 7.77 -40.59
C ARG A 260 -28.45 7.00 -41.40
N ASP A 261 -29.71 7.19 -41.07
CA ASP A 261 -30.85 6.54 -41.72
C ASP A 261 -31.96 7.58 -41.99
N PRO A 262 -32.20 7.94 -43.26
CA PRO A 262 -33.25 8.88 -43.63
C PRO A 262 -34.67 8.45 -43.21
N GLN A 263 -34.91 7.17 -42.92
CA GLN A 263 -36.21 6.69 -42.41
C GLN A 263 -36.36 6.83 -40.89
N ALA A 264 -35.29 7.09 -40.15
CA ALA A 264 -35.34 7.27 -38.71
C ALA A 264 -36.27 8.44 -38.34
N PHE A 265 -37.27 8.17 -37.49
CA PHE A 265 -38.23 9.17 -37.02
C PHE A 265 -38.91 9.97 -38.15
N LYS A 266 -39.21 9.30 -39.27
CA LYS A 266 -39.72 9.97 -40.48
C LYS A 266 -41.04 10.69 -40.28
N ASP A 267 -41.98 10.07 -39.58
CA ASP A 267 -43.24 10.68 -39.20
C ASP A 267 -43.22 11.04 -37.71
N LEU A 268 -42.92 12.30 -37.41
CA LEU A 268 -42.88 12.78 -36.04
C LEU A 268 -44.26 12.84 -35.36
N SER A 269 -45.35 12.75 -36.13
CA SER A 269 -46.71 12.83 -35.59
C SER A 269 -47.11 11.58 -34.80
N GLU A 270 -46.47 10.44 -35.08
CA GLU A 270 -46.70 9.16 -34.40
C GLU A 270 -46.20 9.13 -32.95
N TYR A 271 -45.36 10.10 -32.57
CA TYR A 271 -44.73 10.13 -31.24
C TYR A 271 -45.40 11.12 -30.29
N GLN A 272 -45.38 10.74 -29.01
CA GLN A 272 -45.83 11.55 -27.87
C GLN A 272 -44.63 11.96 -27.03
N THR A 273 -44.70 13.12 -26.40
CA THR A 273 -43.58 13.69 -25.63
C THR A 273 -43.15 12.79 -24.48
N GLU A 274 -44.12 12.14 -23.81
CA GLU A 274 -43.91 11.27 -22.66
C GLU A 274 -43.16 9.97 -23.01
N THR A 275 -43.25 9.53 -24.27
CA THR A 275 -42.65 8.27 -24.74
C THR A 275 -41.48 8.48 -25.70
N PHE A 276 -41.18 9.73 -26.08
CA PHE A 276 -40.16 10.02 -27.08
C PHE A 276 -38.76 9.55 -26.65
N GLU A 277 -38.38 9.77 -25.39
CA GLU A 277 -37.12 9.27 -24.82
C GLU A 277 -36.96 7.75 -25.00
N GLN A 278 -38.02 6.99 -24.67
CA GLN A 278 -38.05 5.54 -24.83
C GLN A 278 -37.89 5.14 -26.29
N LYS A 279 -38.59 5.81 -27.21
CA LYS A 279 -38.52 5.54 -28.66
C LYS A 279 -37.14 5.86 -29.23
N VAL A 280 -36.46 6.88 -28.69
CA VAL A 280 -35.06 7.18 -29.02
C VAL A 280 -34.14 6.05 -28.58
N VAL A 281 -34.28 5.57 -27.33
CA VAL A 281 -33.48 4.44 -26.83
C VAL A 281 -33.75 3.17 -27.63
N GLU A 282 -35.02 2.81 -27.88
CA GLU A 282 -35.41 1.66 -28.69
C GLU A 282 -34.78 1.70 -30.09
N TYR A 283 -34.81 2.86 -30.76
CA TYR A 283 -34.18 3.04 -32.06
C TYR A 283 -32.65 2.87 -32.02
N LEU A 284 -31.99 3.44 -31.00
CA LEU A 284 -30.53 3.29 -30.83
C LEU A 284 -30.14 1.84 -30.58
N LEU A 285 -30.93 1.13 -29.78
CA LEU A 285 -30.74 -0.30 -29.51
C LEU A 285 -31.02 -1.18 -30.73
N SER A 286 -31.92 -0.77 -31.62
CA SER A 286 -32.17 -1.51 -32.87
C SER A 286 -31.06 -1.35 -33.91
N GLN A 287 -30.13 -0.41 -33.74
CA GLN A 287 -29.03 -0.21 -34.68
C GLN A 287 -28.01 -1.35 -34.61
N PRO A 288 -27.67 -2.00 -35.74
CA PRO A 288 -26.67 -3.07 -35.77
C PRO A 288 -25.33 -2.61 -35.20
N ASN A 289 -24.72 -3.44 -34.34
CA ASN A 289 -23.47 -3.17 -33.61
C ASN A 289 -23.50 -2.00 -32.61
N LEU A 290 -24.13 -0.87 -32.92
CA LEU A 290 -24.22 0.27 -32.01
C LEU A 290 -25.08 -0.04 -30.79
N GLY A 291 -26.25 -0.67 -30.98
CA GLY A 291 -27.18 -0.96 -29.89
C GLY A 291 -26.57 -1.82 -28.78
N GLU A 292 -26.03 -2.98 -29.16
CA GLU A 292 -25.31 -3.89 -28.25
C GLU A 292 -24.10 -3.23 -27.58
N THR A 293 -23.38 -2.36 -28.30
CA THR A 293 -22.21 -1.65 -27.76
C THR A 293 -22.62 -0.57 -26.77
N LEU A 294 -23.70 0.16 -27.06
CA LEU A 294 -24.28 1.15 -26.17
C LEU A 294 -24.79 0.48 -24.89
N LYS A 295 -25.50 -0.64 -25.03
CA LYS A 295 -26.00 -1.43 -23.91
C LYS A 295 -24.87 -1.97 -23.03
N ALA A 296 -23.76 -2.41 -23.62
CA ALA A 296 -22.56 -2.81 -22.88
C ALA A 296 -21.86 -1.63 -22.19
N ALA A 297 -21.70 -0.50 -22.89
CA ALA A 297 -21.07 0.70 -22.35
C ALA A 297 -21.85 1.31 -21.17
N GLY A 298 -23.19 1.24 -21.20
CA GLY A 298 -24.03 1.70 -20.10
C GLY A 298 -23.84 0.88 -18.81
N ARG A 299 -23.52 -0.41 -18.92
CA ARG A 299 -23.19 -1.27 -17.77
C ARG A 299 -21.77 -1.03 -17.22
N ALA A 300 -20.88 -0.44 -18.02
CA ALA A 300 -19.50 -0.12 -17.64
C ALA A 300 -19.33 1.37 -17.28
N ARG A 301 -19.90 1.82 -16.16
CA ARG A 301 -19.87 3.23 -15.71
C ARG A 301 -18.46 3.79 -15.45
N LYS A 302 -17.46 2.92 -15.24
CA LYS A 302 -16.02 3.28 -15.15
C LYS A 302 -15.31 3.34 -16.51
N GLY A 303 -16.08 3.50 -17.59
CA GLY A 303 -15.57 3.54 -18.95
C GLY A 303 -15.34 2.14 -19.50
N ILE A 304 -15.47 2.02 -20.82
CA ILE A 304 -15.32 0.75 -21.54
C ILE A 304 -14.14 0.83 -22.52
N ASN A 305 -13.27 -0.16 -22.46
CA ASN A 305 -12.17 -0.35 -23.42
C ASN A 305 -12.46 -1.56 -24.33
N PRO A 306 -11.66 -1.79 -25.39
CA PRO A 306 -11.92 -2.87 -26.33
C PRO A 306 -11.93 -4.26 -25.69
N GLU A 307 -11.05 -4.53 -24.71
CA GLU A 307 -10.97 -5.81 -24.02
C GLU A 307 -12.23 -6.09 -23.20
N LEU A 308 -12.71 -5.10 -22.42
CA LEU A 308 -13.93 -5.23 -21.64
C LEU A 308 -15.17 -5.38 -22.54
N LEU A 309 -15.25 -4.62 -23.64
CA LEU A 309 -16.36 -4.76 -24.59
C LEU A 309 -16.37 -6.14 -25.25
N ALA A 310 -15.21 -6.63 -25.68
CA ALA A 310 -15.07 -7.95 -26.29
C ALA A 310 -15.61 -9.03 -25.34
N ARG A 311 -15.32 -8.89 -24.04
CA ARG A 311 -15.77 -9.83 -23.03
C ARG A 311 -17.27 -9.75 -22.74
N ILE A 312 -17.82 -8.55 -22.59
CA ILE A 312 -19.27 -8.35 -22.35
C ILE A 312 -20.10 -8.88 -23.53
N ARG A 313 -19.66 -8.63 -24.78
CA ARG A 313 -20.40 -9.01 -25.99
C ARG A 313 -20.04 -10.40 -26.54
N GLY A 314 -18.99 -11.05 -26.03
CA GLY A 314 -18.49 -12.32 -26.59
C GLY A 314 -18.00 -12.21 -28.04
N ILE A 315 -17.39 -11.06 -28.41
CA ILE A 315 -16.89 -10.78 -29.77
C ILE A 315 -15.36 -10.73 -29.82
N SER A 316 -14.78 -10.69 -31.03
CA SER A 316 -13.33 -10.57 -31.16
C SER A 316 -12.84 -9.18 -30.73
N LEU A 317 -11.58 -9.09 -30.26
CA LEU A 317 -10.96 -7.80 -29.89
C LEU A 317 -10.95 -6.81 -31.07
N ARG A 318 -10.85 -7.31 -32.31
CA ARG A 318 -10.93 -6.48 -33.51
C ARG A 318 -12.32 -5.87 -33.67
N ASP A 319 -13.37 -6.68 -33.58
CA ASP A 319 -14.75 -6.20 -33.71
C ASP A 319 -15.12 -5.25 -32.57
N ALA A 320 -14.60 -5.49 -31.37
CA ALA A 320 -14.77 -4.59 -30.24
C ALA A 320 -14.10 -3.21 -30.47
N LYS A 321 -12.92 -3.18 -31.08
CA LYS A 321 -12.27 -1.91 -31.47
C LYS A 321 -13.11 -1.17 -32.50
N GLU A 322 -13.56 -1.83 -33.57
CA GLU A 322 -14.40 -1.22 -34.61
C GLU A 322 -15.74 -0.71 -34.02
N ALA A 323 -16.34 -1.45 -33.10
CA ALA A 323 -17.56 -1.07 -32.41
C ALA A 323 -17.37 0.15 -31.48
N LEU A 324 -16.26 0.22 -30.74
CA LEU A 324 -15.97 1.39 -29.89
C LEU A 324 -15.64 2.62 -30.72
N GLU A 325 -14.94 2.50 -31.85
CA GLU A 325 -14.73 3.63 -32.75
C GLU A 325 -16.06 4.17 -33.29
N THR A 326 -17.03 3.28 -33.56
CA THR A 326 -18.40 3.70 -33.92
C THR A 326 -19.06 4.47 -32.77
N LEU A 327 -18.99 3.96 -31.53
CA LEU A 327 -19.55 4.61 -30.36
C LEU A 327 -18.89 5.97 -30.06
N LYS A 328 -17.56 6.08 -30.17
CA LYS A 328 -16.78 7.32 -29.93
C LYS A 328 -17.25 8.50 -30.79
N ASN A 329 -17.73 8.21 -31.99
CA ASN A 329 -18.22 9.18 -32.96
C ASN A 329 -19.67 9.63 -32.73
N THR A 330 -20.33 9.14 -31.67
CA THR A 330 -21.68 9.56 -31.29
C THR A 330 -21.68 10.86 -30.48
N SER A 331 -22.80 11.56 -30.51
CA SER A 331 -23.05 12.81 -29.75
C SER A 331 -23.09 12.61 -28.24
N PHE A 332 -23.32 11.38 -27.78
CA PHE A 332 -23.46 11.01 -26.37
C PHE A 332 -22.26 10.21 -25.82
N ALA A 333 -21.18 10.03 -26.59
CA ALA A 333 -19.95 9.43 -26.08
C ALA A 333 -18.94 10.47 -25.59
N LYS A 334 -18.42 10.28 -24.37
CA LYS A 334 -17.36 11.05 -23.72
C LYS A 334 -16.03 10.30 -23.82
N THR A 335 -14.94 11.03 -24.04
CA THR A 335 -13.56 10.52 -24.10
C THR A 335 -12.65 11.51 -23.39
N PHE A 336 -11.66 11.03 -22.66
CA PHE A 336 -10.69 11.88 -21.97
C PHE A 336 -9.31 11.75 -22.63
N LEU A 337 -8.51 12.82 -22.59
CA LEU A 337 -7.22 12.85 -23.30
C LEU A 337 -6.24 11.78 -22.77
N ASP A 338 -6.31 11.52 -21.46
CA ASP A 338 -5.39 10.66 -20.72
C ASP A 338 -6.02 9.28 -20.37
N ASP A 339 -7.15 8.95 -21.00
CA ASP A 339 -7.90 7.70 -20.79
C ASP A 339 -8.36 7.14 -22.15
N ASP A 340 -7.98 5.91 -22.47
CA ASP A 340 -8.31 5.24 -23.73
C ASP A 340 -9.73 4.67 -23.76
N ARG A 341 -10.44 4.72 -22.63
CA ARG A 341 -11.82 4.28 -22.48
C ARG A 341 -12.83 5.24 -23.07
N VAL A 342 -13.96 4.66 -23.46
CA VAL A 342 -15.16 5.40 -23.88
C VAL A 342 -16.13 5.44 -22.70
N TYR A 343 -16.64 6.63 -22.41
CA TYR A 343 -17.68 6.86 -21.41
C TYR A 343 -18.94 7.32 -22.12
N LEU A 344 -20.09 7.21 -21.45
CA LEU A 344 -21.33 7.80 -21.94
C LEU A 344 -21.60 9.14 -21.27
N HIS A 345 -22.36 9.98 -21.93
CA HIS A 345 -22.96 11.15 -21.31
C HIS A 345 -23.92 10.71 -20.20
N ASP A 346 -23.97 11.46 -19.10
CA ASP A 346 -24.77 11.16 -17.91
C ASP A 346 -26.23 10.87 -18.27
N ASP A 347 -26.85 11.72 -19.10
CA ASP A 347 -28.19 11.48 -19.65
C ASP A 347 -28.36 10.12 -20.33
N MET A 348 -27.34 9.64 -21.05
CA MET A 348 -27.43 8.35 -21.71
C MET A 348 -27.34 7.21 -20.69
N TYR A 349 -26.53 7.35 -19.63
CA TYR A 349 -26.58 6.41 -18.51
C TYR A 349 -27.97 6.42 -17.85
N ASP A 350 -28.54 7.58 -17.57
CA ASP A 350 -29.86 7.73 -16.94
C ASP A 350 -31.00 7.16 -17.82
N LEU A 351 -30.93 7.37 -19.15
CA LEU A 351 -31.88 6.82 -20.11
C LEU A 351 -31.79 5.29 -20.21
N LEU A 352 -30.58 4.72 -20.25
CA LEU A 352 -30.40 3.27 -20.26
C LEU A 352 -30.86 2.66 -18.94
N GLU A 353 -30.58 3.31 -17.81
CA GLU A 353 -31.08 2.89 -16.50
C GLU A 353 -32.62 2.83 -16.50
N LYS A 354 -33.26 3.90 -16.98
CA LYS A 354 -34.72 4.08 -16.97
C LYS A 354 -35.47 3.13 -17.90
N TYR A 355 -34.95 2.90 -19.11
CA TYR A 355 -35.68 2.25 -20.19
C TYR A 355 -35.13 0.89 -20.61
N VAL A 356 -34.01 0.46 -20.04
CA VAL A 356 -33.35 -0.81 -20.40
C VAL A 356 -33.10 -1.65 -19.16
N TYR A 357 -32.39 -1.12 -18.17
CA TYR A 357 -31.89 -1.94 -17.06
C TYR A 357 -32.93 -2.15 -15.94
N LEU A 358 -33.97 -1.33 -15.88
CA LEU A 358 -35.12 -1.50 -14.97
C LEU A 358 -36.16 -2.51 -15.47
N GLU A 359 -36.05 -3.01 -16.70
CA GLU A 359 -37.01 -3.96 -17.27
C GLU A 359 -36.64 -5.40 -16.89
N ASP A 360 -37.62 -6.20 -16.45
CA ASP A 360 -37.43 -7.62 -16.09
C ASP A 360 -36.73 -8.44 -17.20
N ALA A 361 -36.94 -8.05 -18.46
CA ALA A 361 -36.35 -8.70 -19.62
C ALA A 361 -34.80 -8.57 -19.66
N ASP A 362 -34.22 -7.58 -18.98
CA ASP A 362 -32.77 -7.37 -18.96
C ASP A 362 -32.03 -8.25 -17.94
N ALA A 363 -32.74 -8.81 -16.95
CA ALA A 363 -32.12 -9.44 -15.79
C ALA A 363 -31.06 -10.50 -16.15
N ALA A 364 -31.34 -11.36 -17.14
CA ALA A 364 -30.40 -12.40 -17.58
C ALA A 364 -29.15 -11.82 -18.25
N GLU A 365 -29.33 -10.84 -19.13
CA GLU A 365 -28.23 -10.21 -19.86
C GLU A 365 -27.38 -9.31 -18.94
N GLY A 366 -28.03 -8.62 -18.00
CA GLY A 366 -27.38 -7.87 -16.93
C GLY A 366 -26.49 -8.78 -16.07
N GLN A 367 -26.96 -9.97 -15.71
CA GLN A 367 -26.17 -10.96 -14.98
C GLN A 367 -24.97 -11.47 -15.80
N THR A 368 -25.15 -11.74 -17.10
CA THR A 368 -24.04 -12.12 -17.99
C THR A 368 -23.00 -11.01 -18.11
N ALA A 369 -23.43 -9.76 -18.24
CA ALA A 369 -22.52 -8.62 -18.29
C ALA A 369 -21.78 -8.40 -16.96
N ALA A 370 -22.48 -8.54 -15.82
CA ALA A 370 -21.86 -8.48 -14.49
C ALA A 370 -20.76 -9.54 -14.32
N GLN A 371 -21.03 -10.77 -14.77
CA GLN A 371 -20.05 -11.86 -14.80
C GLN A 371 -18.83 -11.49 -15.66
N ALA A 372 -19.06 -11.00 -16.89
CA ALA A 372 -17.99 -10.59 -17.80
C ALA A 372 -17.13 -9.44 -17.23
N ILE A 373 -17.75 -8.45 -16.58
CA ILE A 373 -17.06 -7.34 -15.91
C ILE A 373 -16.20 -7.88 -14.75
N TYR A 374 -16.76 -8.75 -13.92
CA TYR A 374 -16.02 -9.36 -12.80
C TYR A 374 -14.77 -10.07 -13.29
N GLU A 375 -14.92 -10.94 -14.29
CA GLU A 375 -13.81 -11.71 -14.81
C GLU A 375 -12.76 -10.83 -15.51
N TYR A 376 -13.17 -9.78 -16.21
CA TYR A 376 -12.24 -8.79 -16.76
C TYR A 376 -11.37 -8.17 -15.66
N TYR A 377 -11.95 -7.67 -14.57
CA TYR A 377 -11.17 -7.05 -13.51
C TYR A 377 -10.31 -8.05 -12.74
N GLU A 378 -10.90 -9.15 -12.26
CA GLU A 378 -10.20 -10.12 -11.39
C GLU A 378 -9.21 -10.99 -12.16
N GLU A 379 -9.64 -11.59 -13.27
CA GLU A 379 -8.90 -12.66 -13.94
C GLU A 379 -7.97 -12.16 -15.04
N GLU A 380 -8.16 -10.92 -15.50
CA GLU A 380 -7.42 -10.37 -16.62
C GLU A 380 -6.69 -9.07 -16.26
N ALA A 381 -7.39 -7.97 -16.03
CA ALA A 381 -6.79 -6.64 -15.88
C ALA A 381 -5.86 -6.57 -14.66
N ILE A 382 -6.33 -6.92 -13.46
CA ILE A 382 -5.50 -6.89 -12.24
C ILE A 382 -4.45 -8.00 -12.29
N LYS A 383 -4.82 -9.20 -12.76
CA LYS A 383 -3.93 -10.35 -12.87
C LYS A 383 -2.73 -10.06 -13.79
N GLN A 384 -2.94 -9.46 -14.96
CA GLN A 384 -1.87 -9.07 -15.87
C GLN A 384 -0.90 -8.05 -15.24
N LYS A 385 -1.40 -7.10 -14.42
CA LYS A 385 -0.52 -6.17 -13.69
C LYS A 385 0.30 -6.93 -12.63
N ASN A 386 -0.32 -7.86 -11.91
CA ASN A 386 0.38 -8.73 -10.95
C ASN A 386 1.45 -9.57 -11.64
N GLU A 387 1.16 -10.21 -12.77
CA GLU A 387 2.11 -11.02 -13.53
C GLU A 387 3.28 -10.18 -14.05
N LYS A 388 3.03 -8.96 -14.54
CA LYS A 388 4.10 -8.03 -14.95
C LYS A 388 5.03 -7.71 -13.79
N LEU A 389 4.49 -7.38 -12.61
CA LEU A 389 5.27 -7.09 -11.40
C LEU A 389 6.01 -8.34 -10.89
N GLN A 390 5.35 -9.50 -10.88
CA GLN A 390 5.96 -10.79 -10.53
C GLN A 390 7.17 -11.09 -11.41
N ASN A 391 7.03 -10.97 -12.73
CA ASN A 391 8.12 -11.20 -13.68
C ASN A 391 9.30 -10.25 -13.45
N ILE A 392 9.02 -8.98 -13.17
CA ILE A 392 10.06 -8.00 -12.79
C ILE A 392 10.78 -8.48 -11.52
N PHE A 393 10.06 -8.82 -10.46
CA PHE A 393 10.68 -9.28 -9.21
C PHE A 393 11.39 -10.64 -9.36
N ALA A 394 10.91 -11.55 -10.22
CA ALA A 394 11.58 -12.81 -10.58
C ALA A 394 12.99 -12.56 -11.12
N SER A 395 13.08 -11.64 -12.07
CA SER A 395 14.33 -11.35 -12.76
C SER A 395 15.41 -10.86 -11.80
N LEU A 396 15.01 -10.25 -10.69
CA LEU A 396 15.92 -9.74 -9.64
C LEU A 396 16.49 -10.83 -8.74
N THR A 397 15.84 -11.98 -8.71
CA THR A 397 16.20 -13.10 -7.86
C THR A 397 16.75 -14.30 -8.64
N GLN A 398 16.74 -14.27 -9.99
CA GLN A 398 17.19 -15.36 -10.86
C GLN A 398 18.64 -15.23 -11.38
N GLY A 399 19.27 -14.05 -11.31
CA GLY A 399 20.66 -13.80 -11.79
C GLY A 399 21.76 -13.99 -10.73
N ASN A 400 23.04 -13.99 -11.16
CA ASN A 400 24.20 -14.05 -10.24
C ASN A 400 24.10 -12.91 -9.20
N PRO A 401 23.99 -13.20 -7.89
CA PRO A 401 23.82 -12.20 -6.84
C PRO A 401 24.94 -11.13 -6.76
N GLU A 402 26.12 -11.42 -7.32
CA GLU A 402 27.28 -10.52 -7.31
C GLU A 402 27.24 -9.40 -8.37
N GLN A 403 26.34 -9.47 -9.35
CA GLN A 403 26.17 -8.39 -10.32
C GLN A 403 25.33 -7.26 -9.70
N SER A 404 25.97 -6.18 -9.25
CA SER A 404 25.28 -4.95 -8.83
C SER A 404 24.53 -4.36 -10.03
N THR A 405 23.20 -4.34 -9.98
CA THR A 405 22.39 -3.51 -10.88
C THR A 405 21.86 -2.32 -10.10
N SER A 406 22.51 -1.17 -10.30
CA SER A 406 21.86 0.12 -10.10
C SER A 406 20.59 0.13 -10.94
N TYR A 407 19.42 0.18 -10.31
CA TYR A 407 18.16 0.33 -11.02
C TYR A 407 18.06 1.75 -11.58
N SER A 408 17.82 1.90 -12.88
CA SER A 408 17.64 3.22 -13.48
C SER A 408 16.34 3.86 -13.00
N GLU A 409 16.30 5.19 -12.86
CA GLU A 409 15.07 5.94 -12.53
C GLU A 409 13.91 5.55 -13.46
N LYS A 410 14.19 5.41 -14.77
CA LYS A 410 13.21 4.95 -15.77
C LYS A 410 12.57 3.59 -15.44
N SER A 411 13.32 2.69 -14.81
CA SER A 411 12.81 1.37 -14.41
C SER A 411 11.92 1.46 -13.18
N ILE A 412 12.25 2.34 -12.23
CA ILE A 412 11.43 2.62 -11.05
C ILE A 412 10.10 3.25 -11.48
N ASP A 413 10.15 4.23 -12.38
CA ASP A 413 8.95 4.90 -12.90
C ASP A 413 8.01 3.92 -13.61
N LYS A 414 8.55 2.97 -14.37
CA LYS A 414 7.75 1.91 -15.01
C LYS A 414 7.06 1.00 -13.99
N ILE A 415 7.72 0.63 -12.90
CA ILE A 415 7.10 -0.18 -11.83
C ILE A 415 5.98 0.62 -11.16
N ARG A 416 6.22 1.90 -10.86
CA ARG A 416 5.22 2.80 -10.29
C ARG A 416 4.01 2.96 -11.21
N GLU A 417 4.20 3.15 -12.50
CA GLU A 417 3.12 3.24 -13.48
C GLU A 417 2.22 1.99 -13.47
N ILE A 418 2.84 0.80 -13.41
CA ILE A 418 2.11 -0.47 -13.31
C ILE A 418 1.35 -0.55 -11.99
N GLU A 419 1.96 -0.15 -10.87
CA GLU A 419 1.33 -0.12 -9.54
C GLU A 419 0.15 0.86 -9.49
N SER A 420 0.33 2.10 -9.90
CA SER A 420 -0.73 3.12 -9.97
C SER A 420 -1.90 2.63 -10.82
N SER A 421 -1.61 2.05 -11.98
CA SER A 421 -2.63 1.43 -12.84
C SER A 421 -3.35 0.27 -12.12
N ARG A 422 -2.62 -0.58 -11.39
CA ARG A 422 -3.19 -1.68 -10.60
C ARG A 422 -4.11 -1.17 -9.49
N GLN A 423 -3.72 -0.11 -8.77
CA GLN A 423 -4.52 0.46 -7.68
C GLN A 423 -5.82 1.10 -8.19
N ARG A 424 -5.78 1.77 -9.35
CA ARG A 424 -6.99 2.29 -10.00
C ARG A 424 -7.96 1.17 -10.36
N LEU A 425 -7.47 0.11 -11.02
CA LEU A 425 -8.28 -1.06 -11.36
C LEU A 425 -8.90 -1.73 -10.12
N LYS A 426 -8.16 -1.83 -9.01
CA LYS A 426 -8.69 -2.35 -7.73
C LYS A 426 -9.85 -1.50 -7.22
N THR A 427 -9.75 -0.17 -7.31
CA THR A 427 -10.82 0.74 -6.87
C THR A 427 -12.05 0.64 -7.77
N GLU A 428 -11.85 0.63 -9.08
CA GLU A 428 -12.93 0.44 -10.06
C GLU A 428 -13.61 -0.92 -9.87
N PHE A 429 -12.87 -1.96 -9.52
CA PHE A 429 -13.45 -3.27 -9.26
C PHE A 429 -14.39 -3.27 -8.05
N ILE A 430 -14.09 -2.49 -7.00
CA ILE A 430 -14.99 -2.31 -5.84
C ILE A 430 -16.34 -1.72 -6.28
N HIS A 431 -16.34 -0.77 -7.21
CA HIS A 431 -17.57 -0.17 -7.74
C HIS A 431 -18.56 -1.23 -8.23
N TYR A 432 -18.07 -2.17 -9.05
CA TYR A 432 -18.89 -3.25 -9.61
C TYR A 432 -19.20 -4.31 -8.56
N ARG A 433 -18.22 -4.68 -7.71
CA ARG A 433 -18.43 -5.77 -6.74
C ARG A 433 -19.52 -5.43 -5.72
N LEU A 434 -19.64 -4.17 -5.31
CA LEU A 434 -20.69 -3.71 -4.39
C LEU A 434 -22.10 -3.74 -5.00
N ARG A 435 -22.23 -3.73 -6.34
CA ARG A 435 -23.50 -3.52 -7.05
C ARG A 435 -24.00 -4.73 -7.83
N SER A 436 -23.13 -5.69 -8.13
CA SER A 436 -23.47 -6.79 -9.03
C SER A 436 -23.23 -8.15 -8.39
N GLN A 437 -24.25 -9.01 -8.47
CA GLN A 437 -24.12 -10.42 -8.11
C GLN A 437 -23.32 -11.16 -9.18
N VAL A 438 -22.47 -12.10 -8.77
CA VAL A 438 -21.58 -12.87 -9.65
C VAL A 438 -21.71 -14.34 -9.23
N GLU A 439 -21.93 -15.24 -10.18
CA GLU A 439 -22.05 -16.67 -9.90
C GLU A 439 -20.70 -17.35 -10.11
N LYS A 440 -20.29 -18.22 -9.18
CA LYS A 440 -19.08 -19.04 -9.35
C LYS A 440 -19.48 -20.45 -9.76
N GLU A 441 -19.04 -20.88 -10.95
CA GLU A 441 -19.33 -22.23 -11.47
C GLU A 441 -19.01 -23.32 -10.43
N GLY A 442 -19.96 -24.24 -10.24
CA GLY A 442 -19.78 -25.42 -9.39
C GLY A 442 -19.89 -25.21 -7.88
N LYS A 443 -20.23 -24.00 -7.38
CA LYS A 443 -20.44 -23.74 -5.94
C LYS A 443 -21.92 -23.52 -5.62
N ARG A 444 -22.43 -24.12 -4.53
CA ARG A 444 -23.79 -23.84 -4.02
C ARG A 444 -23.87 -22.38 -3.59
N LYS A 445 -25.05 -21.75 -3.77
CA LYS A 445 -25.31 -20.39 -3.26
C LYS A 445 -24.96 -20.31 -1.77
N GLN A 446 -24.00 -19.45 -1.41
CA GLN A 446 -23.52 -19.20 -0.03
C GLN A 446 -23.74 -17.73 0.34
N ALA A 447 -23.62 -17.39 1.62
CA ALA A 447 -23.71 -15.99 2.08
C ALA A 447 -22.65 -15.05 1.45
N GLU A 448 -21.56 -15.60 0.88
CA GLU A 448 -20.54 -14.84 0.14
C GLU A 448 -21.00 -14.37 -1.26
N ASP A 449 -22.19 -14.77 -1.70
CA ASP A 449 -22.79 -14.32 -2.96
C ASP A 449 -23.53 -12.97 -2.83
N ASP A 450 -23.69 -12.46 -1.60
CA ASP A 450 -24.12 -11.07 -1.36
C ASP A 450 -23.02 -10.12 -1.87
N PRO A 451 -23.33 -9.28 -2.87
CA PRO A 451 -22.34 -8.38 -3.45
C PRO A 451 -21.88 -7.29 -2.48
N ILE A 452 -22.73 -6.84 -1.55
CA ILE A 452 -22.32 -5.87 -0.53
C ILE A 452 -21.30 -6.50 0.41
N PHE A 453 -21.60 -7.71 0.90
CA PHE A 453 -20.67 -8.48 1.73
C PHE A 453 -19.31 -8.65 1.04
N ALA A 454 -19.31 -9.11 -0.22
CA ALA A 454 -18.08 -9.39 -0.93
C ALA A 454 -17.30 -8.11 -1.29
N GLY A 455 -18.01 -7.05 -1.69
CA GLY A 455 -17.43 -5.74 -1.93
C GLY A 455 -16.82 -5.14 -0.67
N LEU A 456 -17.47 -5.27 0.50
CA LEU A 456 -16.94 -4.82 1.79
C LEU A 456 -15.73 -5.62 2.25
N LYS A 457 -15.74 -6.95 2.05
CA LYS A 457 -14.59 -7.81 2.33
C LYS A 457 -13.38 -7.41 1.48
N MET A 458 -13.60 -7.08 0.20
CA MET A 458 -12.55 -6.58 -0.69
C MET A 458 -12.09 -5.16 -0.30
N TYR A 459 -13.02 -4.27 0.02
CA TYR A 459 -12.73 -2.92 0.49
C TYR A 459 -11.83 -2.94 1.73
N TYR A 460 -12.16 -3.77 2.73
CA TYR A 460 -11.33 -3.96 3.91
C TYR A 460 -9.93 -4.46 3.54
N ARG A 461 -9.83 -5.47 2.68
CA ARG A 461 -8.52 -6.02 2.26
C ARG A 461 -7.65 -4.97 1.59
N TYR A 462 -8.19 -4.23 0.63
CA TYR A 462 -7.43 -3.19 -0.08
C TYR A 462 -7.08 -2.02 0.84
N GLY A 463 -8.02 -1.55 1.66
CA GLY A 463 -7.78 -0.45 2.61
C GLY A 463 -6.73 -0.82 3.67
N HIS A 464 -6.83 -2.00 4.27
CA HIS A 464 -5.87 -2.48 5.26
C HIS A 464 -4.49 -2.74 4.64
N GLU A 465 -4.41 -3.38 3.47
CA GLU A 465 -3.16 -3.58 2.72
C GLU A 465 -2.45 -2.24 2.47
N ALA A 466 -3.22 -1.25 2.02
CA ALA A 466 -2.72 0.08 1.70
C ALA A 466 -2.20 0.82 2.95
N ALA A 467 -2.99 0.82 4.03
CA ALA A 467 -2.60 1.40 5.31
C ALA A 467 -1.30 0.77 5.85
N ALA A 468 -1.25 -0.57 5.90
CA ALA A 468 -0.10 -1.29 6.43
C ALA A 468 1.17 -1.08 5.59
N SER A 469 1.02 -0.78 4.30
CA SER A 469 2.13 -0.66 3.33
C SER A 469 2.51 0.80 3.02
N ALA A 470 1.96 1.78 3.75
CA ALA A 470 2.18 3.21 3.53
C ALA A 470 1.81 3.66 2.10
N ASN A 471 0.70 3.13 1.58
CA ASN A 471 0.19 3.49 0.26
C ASN A 471 -1.10 4.32 0.42
N ASP A 472 -0.97 5.64 0.27
CA ASP A 472 -2.08 6.58 0.33
C ASP A 472 -2.86 6.70 -0.99
N GLU A 473 -2.28 6.29 -2.12
CA GLU A 473 -2.83 6.49 -3.47
C GLU A 473 -4.19 5.84 -3.67
N ILE A 474 -4.42 4.66 -3.08
CA ILE A 474 -5.67 3.92 -3.21
C ILE A 474 -6.71 4.26 -2.13
N LEU A 475 -6.29 4.80 -0.99
CA LEU A 475 -7.18 4.98 0.15
C LEU A 475 -8.27 6.02 -0.12
N ILE A 476 -7.90 7.22 -0.60
CA ILE A 476 -8.89 8.26 -0.93
C ILE A 476 -9.87 7.77 -2.02
N PRO A 477 -9.41 7.19 -3.15
CA PRO A 477 -10.31 6.54 -4.12
C PRO A 477 -11.27 5.51 -3.50
N LEU A 478 -10.78 4.59 -2.66
CA LEU A 478 -11.64 3.62 -2.00
C LEU A 478 -12.72 4.29 -1.14
N GLN A 479 -12.34 5.30 -0.35
CA GLN A 479 -13.28 6.03 0.49
C GLN A 479 -14.38 6.72 -0.34
N ILE A 480 -14.01 7.32 -1.48
CA ILE A 480 -14.97 7.94 -2.39
C ILE A 480 -15.93 6.88 -2.94
N GLU A 481 -15.44 5.72 -3.41
CA GLU A 481 -16.32 4.67 -3.93
C GLU A 481 -17.28 4.12 -2.87
N LEU A 482 -16.81 3.90 -1.65
CA LEU A 482 -17.66 3.42 -0.57
C LEU A 482 -18.68 4.49 -0.14
N THR A 483 -18.28 5.76 -0.12
CA THR A 483 -19.19 6.89 0.15
C THR A 483 -20.25 7.00 -0.93
N ASN A 484 -19.87 6.94 -2.21
CA ASN A 484 -20.79 6.97 -3.33
C ASN A 484 -21.77 5.79 -3.27
N PHE A 485 -21.29 4.58 -2.93
CA PHE A 485 -22.18 3.45 -2.72
C PHE A 485 -23.15 3.65 -1.55
N TRP A 486 -22.66 4.13 -0.40
CA TRP A 486 -23.50 4.47 0.75
C TRP A 486 -24.59 5.50 0.40
N LEU A 487 -24.27 6.47 -0.46
CA LEU A 487 -25.23 7.45 -0.97
C LEU A 487 -26.28 6.83 -1.89
N THR A 488 -25.89 5.93 -2.79
CA THR A 488 -26.85 5.24 -3.67
C THR A 488 -27.86 4.40 -2.90
N LEU A 489 -27.52 3.96 -1.67
CA LEU A 489 -28.48 3.29 -0.79
C LEU A 489 -29.59 4.23 -0.29
N ASN A 490 -29.60 5.53 -0.59
CA ASN A 490 -30.70 6.46 -0.26
C ASN A 490 -31.67 6.72 -1.41
N ASP A 491 -31.29 6.37 -2.64
CA ASP A 491 -32.05 6.69 -3.83
C ASP A 491 -33.10 5.60 -4.10
N GLU A 492 -34.38 5.97 -4.03
CA GLU A 492 -35.49 5.04 -4.24
C GLU A 492 -35.58 4.50 -5.68
N ASN A 493 -35.02 5.21 -6.66
CA ASN A 493 -34.99 4.73 -8.04
C ASN A 493 -33.85 3.73 -8.22
N LEU A 494 -32.64 4.05 -7.76
CA LEU A 494 -31.50 3.12 -7.80
C LEU A 494 -31.73 1.88 -6.93
N TRP A 495 -32.51 2.02 -5.86
CA TRP A 495 -33.00 0.90 -5.07
C TRP A 495 -33.74 -0.15 -5.91
N LYS A 496 -34.61 0.28 -6.83
CA LYS A 496 -35.38 -0.64 -7.69
C LYS A 496 -34.49 -1.44 -8.64
N LEU A 497 -33.33 -0.90 -9.05
CA LEU A 497 -32.37 -1.61 -9.91
C LEU A 497 -31.60 -2.70 -9.16
N MET A 498 -31.51 -2.60 -7.85
CA MET A 498 -30.96 -3.66 -7.01
C MET A 498 -32.09 -4.59 -6.56
N GLU A 499 -32.87 -5.15 -7.51
CA GLU A 499 -33.98 -6.08 -7.18
C GLU A 499 -33.54 -7.27 -6.32
N TRP A 500 -32.27 -7.64 -6.41
CA TRP A 500 -31.62 -8.67 -5.59
C TRP A 500 -31.38 -8.23 -4.13
N LEU A 501 -31.35 -6.93 -3.85
CA LEU A 501 -31.09 -6.36 -2.53
C LEU A 501 -32.41 -6.21 -1.78
N ARG A 502 -32.53 -6.82 -0.59
CA ARG A 502 -33.75 -6.73 0.24
C ARG A 502 -33.68 -5.52 1.17
N LEU A 503 -34.83 -4.92 1.49
CA LEU A 503 -34.89 -3.75 2.40
C LEU A 503 -34.19 -4.03 3.74
N GLU A 504 -34.28 -5.26 4.23
CA GLU A 504 -33.58 -5.75 5.42
C GLU A 504 -32.05 -5.71 5.27
N ASP A 505 -31.51 -6.04 4.09
CA ASP A 505 -30.08 -6.00 3.80
C ASP A 505 -29.57 -4.55 3.69
N ARG A 506 -30.36 -3.66 3.10
CA ARG A 506 -30.07 -2.21 3.07
C ARG A 506 -29.98 -1.63 4.48
N ASN A 507 -31.01 -1.87 5.30
CA ASN A 507 -31.07 -1.38 6.67
C ASN A 507 -29.94 -1.96 7.55
N PHE A 508 -29.45 -3.15 7.20
CA PHE A 508 -28.33 -3.79 7.86
C PHE A 508 -26.97 -3.18 7.45
N TRP A 509 -26.69 -3.08 6.14
CA TRP A 509 -25.38 -2.71 5.63
C TRP A 509 -25.09 -1.21 5.66
N LYS A 510 -26.10 -0.37 5.44
CA LYS A 510 -25.92 1.08 5.39
C LYS A 510 -25.25 1.67 6.65
N PRO A 511 -25.74 1.42 7.88
CA PRO A 511 -25.10 1.94 9.08
C PRO A 511 -23.71 1.32 9.31
N PHE A 512 -23.51 0.04 8.94
CA PHE A 512 -22.19 -0.60 9.01
C PHE A 512 -21.17 0.05 8.08
N ILE A 513 -21.56 0.38 6.84
CA ILE A 513 -20.73 1.12 5.88
C ILE A 513 -20.31 2.48 6.45
N GLU A 514 -21.25 3.21 7.07
CA GLU A 514 -20.96 4.49 7.72
C GLU A 514 -19.91 4.34 8.83
N GLY A 515 -19.99 3.27 9.63
CA GLY A 515 -18.97 2.92 10.62
C GLY A 515 -17.62 2.54 10.00
N MET A 516 -17.62 1.81 8.87
CA MET A 516 -16.40 1.49 8.13
C MET A 516 -15.70 2.74 7.56
N LEU A 517 -16.46 3.76 7.15
CA LEU A 517 -15.90 5.05 6.72
C LEU A 517 -15.18 5.77 7.87
N LEU A 518 -15.65 5.66 9.12
CA LEU A 518 -14.93 6.18 10.29
C LEU A 518 -13.61 5.44 10.54
N VAL A 519 -13.58 4.12 10.34
CA VAL A 519 -12.33 3.33 10.42
C VAL A 519 -11.36 3.75 9.31
N HIS A 520 -11.87 4.07 8.12
CA HIS A 520 -11.03 4.51 7.00
C HIS A 520 -10.20 5.77 7.33
N GLU A 521 -10.74 6.69 8.15
CA GLU A 521 -10.01 7.87 8.59
C GLU A 521 -8.70 7.50 9.33
N ILE A 522 -8.72 6.40 10.10
CA ILE A 522 -7.52 5.86 10.75
C ILE A 522 -6.54 5.33 9.70
N TRP A 523 -7.00 4.58 8.71
CA TRP A 523 -6.15 4.02 7.66
C TRP A 523 -5.40 5.09 6.86
N LEU A 524 -6.06 6.20 6.51
CA LEU A 524 -5.42 7.34 5.85
C LEU A 524 -4.28 7.92 6.71
N LYS A 525 -4.54 8.13 8.00
CA LYS A 525 -3.54 8.68 8.93
C LYS A 525 -2.38 7.71 9.17
N VAL A 526 -2.66 6.41 9.25
CA VAL A 526 -1.64 5.35 9.34
C VAL A 526 -0.74 5.38 8.10
N ALA A 527 -1.33 5.39 6.90
CA ALA A 527 -0.56 5.39 5.64
C ALA A 527 0.35 6.63 5.51
N THR A 528 -0.13 7.76 6.02
CA THR A 528 0.52 9.07 5.95
C THR A 528 1.25 9.49 7.24
N GLY A 529 1.44 8.56 8.18
CA GLY A 529 2.28 8.76 9.36
C GLY A 529 1.78 9.83 10.33
N GLN A 530 0.51 10.22 10.22
CA GLN A 530 -0.16 11.19 11.09
C GLN A 530 -0.57 10.54 12.42
N ASN A 531 -0.72 11.36 13.46
CA ASN A 531 -1.27 10.88 14.71
C ASN A 531 -2.78 10.65 14.56
N TYR A 532 -3.23 9.43 14.81
CA TYR A 532 -4.64 9.04 14.75
C TYR A 532 -5.22 8.66 16.11
N ARG A 533 -4.37 8.49 17.13
CA ARG A 533 -4.76 7.93 18.44
C ARG A 533 -5.71 8.85 19.19
N ASP A 534 -5.42 10.15 19.14
CA ASP A 534 -6.17 11.17 19.87
C ASP A 534 -7.59 11.37 19.29
N GLU A 535 -7.82 10.89 18.07
CA GLU A 535 -9.10 10.96 17.38
C GLU A 535 -9.97 9.73 17.62
N VAL A 536 -9.39 8.60 18.03
CA VAL A 536 -10.15 7.36 18.29
C VAL A 536 -11.34 7.59 19.23
N PRO A 537 -11.21 8.30 20.38
CA PRO A 537 -12.35 8.58 21.24
C PRO A 537 -13.47 9.39 20.56
N ALA A 538 -13.11 10.35 19.70
CA ALA A 538 -14.07 11.14 18.95
C ALA A 538 -14.79 10.29 17.89
N LEU A 539 -14.05 9.43 17.19
CA LEU A 539 -14.60 8.48 16.21
C LEU A 539 -15.51 7.45 16.88
N GLN A 540 -15.15 6.94 18.06
CA GLN A 540 -16.00 6.06 18.86
C GLN A 540 -17.31 6.76 19.27
N LYS A 541 -17.23 8.05 19.64
CA LYS A 541 -18.43 8.85 19.91
C LYS A 541 -19.30 9.00 18.66
N SER A 542 -18.71 9.33 17.51
CA SER A 542 -19.44 9.40 16.23
C SER A 542 -20.08 8.05 15.85
N LEU A 543 -19.36 6.94 16.03
CA LEU A 543 -19.86 5.58 15.81
C LEU A 543 -21.10 5.29 16.67
N SER A 544 -21.10 5.73 17.94
CA SER A 544 -22.24 5.54 18.85
C SER A 544 -23.50 6.31 18.43
N THR A 545 -23.36 7.37 17.62
CA THR A 545 -24.46 8.21 17.13
C THR A 545 -25.07 7.75 15.81
N ILE A 546 -24.48 6.75 15.14
CA ILE A 546 -25.00 6.21 13.87
C ILE A 546 -26.35 5.52 14.11
N SER A 547 -27.38 6.03 13.43
CA SER A 547 -28.74 5.49 13.52
C SER A 547 -28.84 4.12 12.82
N GLY A 548 -29.55 3.16 13.42
CA GLY A 548 -29.76 1.83 12.85
C GLY A 548 -28.61 0.82 13.05
N LEU A 549 -27.49 1.25 13.64
CA LEU A 549 -26.34 0.38 13.90
C LEU A 549 -26.66 -0.62 15.04
N SER A 550 -26.58 -1.92 14.75
CA SER A 550 -26.89 -3.00 15.71
C SER A 550 -25.81 -3.12 16.81
N SER A 551 -26.12 -3.86 17.88
CA SER A 551 -25.20 -4.01 19.02
C SER A 551 -23.90 -4.72 18.63
N ASP A 552 -23.98 -5.77 17.81
CA ASP A 552 -22.80 -6.52 17.34
C ASP A 552 -21.96 -5.73 16.34
N GLN A 553 -22.60 -4.96 15.42
CA GLN A 553 -21.89 -4.02 14.55
C GLN A 553 -21.11 -2.98 15.35
N LYS A 554 -21.75 -2.39 16.38
CA LYS A 554 -21.10 -1.45 17.31
C LYS A 554 -19.89 -2.09 17.97
N THR A 555 -20.08 -3.24 18.63
CA THR A 555 -19.01 -3.96 19.33
C THR A 555 -17.81 -4.23 18.41
N LEU A 556 -18.05 -4.74 17.19
CA LEU A 556 -16.96 -5.05 16.26
C LEU A 556 -16.23 -3.81 15.74
N LEU A 557 -16.96 -2.74 15.39
CA LEU A 557 -16.35 -1.50 14.90
C LEU A 557 -15.58 -0.76 16.01
N HIS A 558 -16.11 -0.75 17.25
CA HIS A 558 -15.39 -0.25 18.42
C HIS A 558 -14.09 -1.03 18.65
N ALA A 559 -14.15 -2.36 18.64
CA ALA A 559 -12.99 -3.20 18.84
C ALA A 559 -11.92 -3.01 17.74
N LEU A 560 -12.33 -2.76 16.49
CA LEU A 560 -11.37 -2.44 15.43
C LEU A 560 -10.67 -1.10 15.67
N LEU A 561 -11.41 -0.04 16.03
CA LEU A 561 -10.85 1.26 16.38
C LEU A 561 -9.90 1.17 17.58
N GLU A 562 -10.25 0.41 18.61
CA GLU A 562 -9.40 0.21 19.80
C GLU A 562 -8.15 -0.62 19.48
N THR A 563 -8.25 -1.60 18.59
CA THR A 563 -7.08 -2.34 18.10
C THR A 563 -6.09 -1.40 17.41
N TRP A 564 -6.58 -0.41 16.64
CA TRP A 564 -5.72 0.62 16.09
C TRP A 564 -5.15 1.54 17.17
N LEU A 565 -5.94 1.97 18.17
CA LEU A 565 -5.43 2.73 19.31
C LEU A 565 -4.28 2.02 20.01
N GLY A 566 -4.47 0.73 20.36
CA GLY A 566 -3.44 -0.12 20.96
C GLY A 566 -2.21 -0.23 20.06
N THR A 567 -2.41 -0.40 18.75
CA THR A 567 -1.31 -0.41 17.76
C THR A 567 -0.52 0.89 17.83
N GLY A 568 -1.19 2.03 17.88
CA GLY A 568 -0.54 3.34 17.98
C GLY A 568 0.30 3.48 19.25
N LEU A 569 -0.14 2.94 20.39
CA LEU A 569 0.61 2.97 21.66
C LEU A 569 1.92 2.15 21.60
N VAL A 570 2.00 1.15 20.73
CA VAL A 570 3.21 0.33 20.53
C VAL A 570 4.29 1.07 19.71
N PHE A 571 3.89 1.89 18.74
CA PHE A 571 4.81 2.47 17.74
C PHE A 571 5.23 3.92 17.99
N VAL A 572 4.79 4.54 19.09
CA VAL A 572 5.19 5.92 19.47
C VAL A 572 6.55 5.98 20.16
N GLU A 573 7.11 7.19 20.31
CA GLU A 573 8.41 7.38 20.98
C GLU A 573 8.37 7.08 22.49
N GLN A 574 7.27 7.45 23.16
CA GLN A 574 6.99 7.08 24.55
C GLN A 574 5.94 5.98 24.55
N GLN A 575 6.42 4.74 24.55
CA GLN A 575 5.58 3.55 24.41
C GLN A 575 4.81 3.26 25.70
N ASP A 576 3.55 2.87 25.56
CA ASP A 576 2.68 2.45 26.67
C ASP A 576 2.25 1.00 26.42
N TYR A 577 3.20 0.09 26.65
CA TYR A 577 3.06 -1.33 26.36
C TYR A 577 2.00 -2.02 27.21
N ASP A 578 1.93 -1.70 28.50
CA ASP A 578 0.97 -2.36 29.40
C ASP A 578 -0.47 -1.96 29.04
N ARG A 579 -0.70 -0.69 28.69
CA ARG A 579 -2.02 -0.27 28.19
C ARG A 579 -2.35 -0.91 26.85
N ALA A 580 -1.40 -1.00 25.92
CA ALA A 580 -1.61 -1.66 24.64
C ALA A 580 -1.98 -3.14 24.82
N GLU A 581 -1.25 -3.85 25.69
CA GLU A 581 -1.51 -5.26 26.03
C GLU A 581 -2.90 -5.48 26.64
N ALA A 582 -3.29 -4.60 27.58
CA ALA A 582 -4.62 -4.63 28.19
C ALA A 582 -5.72 -4.47 27.14
N ILE A 583 -5.59 -3.45 26.26
CA ILE A 583 -6.53 -3.22 25.16
C ILE A 583 -6.69 -4.46 24.28
N PHE A 584 -5.59 -5.02 23.78
CA PHE A 584 -5.66 -6.21 22.91
C PHE A 584 -6.27 -7.42 23.62
N SER A 585 -5.93 -7.63 24.89
CA SER A 585 -6.41 -8.76 25.68
C SER A 585 -7.90 -8.65 25.98
N ASP A 586 -8.39 -7.45 26.28
CA ASP A 586 -9.81 -7.19 26.52
C ASP A 586 -10.62 -7.39 25.23
N ILE A 587 -10.15 -6.86 24.10
CA ILE A 587 -10.78 -7.07 22.78
C ILE A 587 -10.87 -8.55 22.44
N ILE A 588 -9.76 -9.29 22.54
CA ILE A 588 -9.74 -10.73 22.25
C ILE A 588 -10.77 -11.47 23.11
N ARG A 589 -10.79 -11.19 24.42
CA ARG A 589 -11.71 -11.83 25.38
C ARG A 589 -13.18 -11.52 25.08
N GLU A 590 -13.50 -10.27 24.73
CA GLU A 590 -14.86 -9.83 24.43
C GLU A 590 -15.34 -10.42 23.10
N ILE A 591 -14.57 -10.23 22.03
CA ILE A 591 -14.97 -10.58 20.67
C ILE A 591 -15.08 -12.10 20.48
N GLN A 592 -14.26 -12.91 21.15
CA GLN A 592 -14.41 -14.37 21.11
C GLN A 592 -15.72 -14.88 21.71
N LYS A 593 -16.32 -14.13 22.65
CA LYS A 593 -17.57 -14.50 23.33
C LYS A 593 -18.80 -13.81 22.73
N ALA A 594 -18.60 -12.82 21.86
CA ALA A 594 -19.67 -12.07 21.24
C ALA A 594 -20.51 -12.97 20.33
N ALA A 595 -21.83 -12.94 20.52
CA ALA A 595 -22.77 -13.47 19.55
C ALA A 595 -22.86 -12.47 18.40
N VAL A 596 -22.44 -12.91 17.20
CA VAL A 596 -22.33 -12.06 16.02
C VAL A 596 -23.24 -12.61 14.93
N GLU A 597 -23.97 -11.71 14.26
CA GLU A 597 -24.80 -12.08 13.12
C GLU A 597 -23.97 -12.80 12.03
N PRO A 598 -24.44 -13.87 11.36
CA PRO A 598 -23.63 -14.66 10.42
C PRO A 598 -22.96 -13.83 9.31
N ARG A 599 -23.61 -12.75 8.85
CA ARG A 599 -23.06 -11.81 7.85
C ARG A 599 -21.80 -11.06 8.33
N LEU A 600 -21.53 -11.00 9.64
CA LEU A 600 -20.40 -10.29 10.24
C LEU A 600 -19.31 -11.21 10.81
N VAL A 601 -19.46 -12.53 10.72
CA VAL A 601 -18.45 -13.48 11.23
C VAL A 601 -17.09 -13.26 10.56
N TRP A 602 -17.05 -12.89 9.27
CA TRP A 602 -15.79 -12.52 8.61
C TRP A 602 -15.12 -11.30 9.27
N PHE A 603 -15.91 -10.32 9.71
CA PHE A 603 -15.42 -9.09 10.33
C PHE A 603 -14.99 -9.35 11.79
N GLN A 604 -15.69 -10.24 12.50
CA GLN A 604 -15.22 -10.78 13.78
C GLN A 604 -13.83 -11.42 13.64
N ASN A 605 -13.64 -12.25 12.61
CA ASN A 605 -12.35 -12.88 12.34
C ASN A 605 -11.26 -11.85 11.95
N VAL A 606 -11.63 -10.77 11.25
CA VAL A 606 -10.75 -9.62 10.97
C VAL A 606 -10.25 -9.00 12.28
N VAL A 607 -11.15 -8.65 13.19
CA VAL A 607 -10.81 -7.99 14.46
C VAL A 607 -9.92 -8.90 15.31
N LEU A 608 -10.28 -10.17 15.44
CA LEU A 608 -9.50 -11.15 16.19
C LEU A 608 -8.10 -11.35 15.57
N SER A 609 -8.02 -11.56 14.26
CA SER A 609 -6.75 -11.71 13.55
C SER A 609 -5.81 -10.54 13.81
N LEU A 610 -6.32 -9.31 13.69
CA LEU A 610 -5.54 -8.10 13.89
C LEU A 610 -5.12 -7.94 15.36
N ALA A 611 -6.03 -8.12 16.32
CA ALA A 611 -5.73 -7.99 17.75
C ALA A 611 -4.66 -9.00 18.21
N TYR A 612 -4.79 -10.27 17.81
CA TYR A 612 -3.78 -11.30 18.06
C TYR A 612 -2.45 -10.93 17.41
N ARG A 613 -2.43 -10.47 16.15
CA ARG A 613 -1.19 -10.06 15.47
C ARG A 613 -0.48 -8.94 16.21
N GLN A 614 -1.21 -7.93 16.67
CA GLN A 614 -0.61 -6.76 17.32
C GLN A 614 -0.12 -7.09 18.74
N ARG A 615 -0.85 -7.92 19.48
CA ARG A 615 -0.38 -8.42 20.79
C ARG A 615 0.83 -9.35 20.64
N ALA A 616 0.85 -10.21 19.61
CA ALA A 616 2.01 -11.03 19.29
C ALA A 616 3.25 -10.18 18.98
N TYR A 617 3.08 -9.12 18.19
CA TYR A 617 4.16 -8.17 17.91
C TYR A 617 4.68 -7.53 19.19
N LEU A 618 3.77 -7.10 20.08
CA LEU A 618 4.12 -6.53 21.38
C LEU A 618 4.89 -7.52 22.26
N TYR A 619 4.42 -8.76 22.38
CA TYR A 619 5.14 -9.81 23.10
C TYR A 619 6.53 -10.05 22.52
N ARG A 620 6.66 -10.12 21.18
CA ARG A 620 7.94 -10.34 20.52
C ARG A 620 8.95 -9.23 20.78
N ILE A 621 8.53 -7.96 20.80
CA ILE A 621 9.45 -6.84 21.11
C ILE A 621 9.81 -6.76 22.61
N ARG A 622 8.98 -7.35 23.48
CA ARG A 622 9.24 -7.51 24.92
C ARG A 622 10.04 -8.80 25.25
N GLY A 623 10.43 -9.59 24.25
CA GLY A 623 11.15 -10.86 24.42
C GLY A 623 10.27 -12.09 24.66
N LEU A 624 8.98 -11.91 24.96
CA LEU A 624 8.02 -12.97 25.30
C LEU A 624 7.65 -13.86 24.09
N PHE A 625 8.61 -14.64 23.57
CA PHE A 625 8.49 -15.33 22.28
C PHE A 625 7.47 -16.47 22.29
N GLU A 626 7.36 -17.24 23.37
CA GLU A 626 6.33 -18.30 23.47
C GLU A 626 4.92 -17.72 23.31
N ASN A 627 4.62 -16.62 24.04
CA ASN A 627 3.35 -15.91 23.95
C ASN A 627 3.15 -15.31 22.55
N ALA A 628 4.19 -14.72 21.97
CA ALA A 628 4.14 -14.18 20.61
C ALA A 628 3.84 -15.26 19.57
N ILE A 629 4.51 -16.42 19.66
CA ILE A 629 4.32 -17.56 18.75
C ILE A 629 2.88 -18.07 18.84
N GLU A 630 2.32 -18.22 20.03
CA GLU A 630 0.93 -18.67 20.19
C GLU A 630 -0.07 -17.65 19.63
N ASP A 631 0.09 -16.37 19.93
CA ASP A 631 -0.79 -15.33 19.39
C ASP A 631 -0.67 -15.21 17.86
N TYR A 632 0.54 -15.32 17.29
CA TYR A 632 0.71 -15.35 15.84
C TYR A 632 -0.01 -16.55 15.20
N LYS A 633 0.01 -17.74 15.85
CA LYS A 633 -0.75 -18.91 15.38
C LYS A 633 -2.26 -18.67 15.44
N GLN A 634 -2.76 -18.07 16.52
CA GLN A 634 -4.19 -17.71 16.62
C GLN A 634 -4.58 -16.67 15.58
N GLY A 635 -3.78 -15.62 15.40
CA GLY A 635 -3.98 -14.62 14.34
C GLY A 635 -4.05 -15.26 12.96
N LEU A 636 -3.11 -16.17 12.66
CA LEU A 636 -3.07 -16.91 11.39
C LEU A 636 -4.31 -17.79 11.18
N LYS A 637 -4.81 -18.44 12.24
CA LYS A 637 -6.05 -19.22 12.20
C LYS A 637 -7.24 -18.36 11.76
N TYR A 638 -7.43 -17.19 12.39
CA TYR A 638 -8.52 -16.27 12.02
C TYR A 638 -8.31 -15.63 10.64
N CYS A 639 -7.06 -15.30 10.29
CA CYS A 639 -6.71 -14.75 8.97
C CYS A 639 -7.06 -15.71 7.81
N ARG A 640 -6.86 -17.02 8.00
CA ARG A 640 -7.22 -18.03 6.99
C ARG A 640 -8.73 -18.13 6.76
N LEU A 641 -9.55 -17.91 7.80
CA LEU A 641 -11.02 -17.89 7.66
C LEU A 641 -11.53 -16.72 6.82
N ILE A 642 -10.76 -15.63 6.73
CA ILE A 642 -11.11 -14.47 5.93
C ILE A 642 -10.43 -14.46 4.56
N HIS A 643 -9.60 -15.46 4.23
CA HIS A 643 -8.85 -15.57 2.97
C HIS A 643 -8.07 -14.29 2.59
N PHE A 644 -7.29 -13.75 3.52
CA PHE A 644 -6.53 -12.52 3.32
C PHE A 644 -5.02 -12.79 3.16
N ASP A 645 -4.59 -13.12 1.93
CA ASP A 645 -3.22 -13.52 1.61
C ASP A 645 -2.15 -12.50 2.06
N HIS A 646 -2.43 -11.19 2.01
CA HIS A 646 -1.47 -10.14 2.43
C HIS A 646 -1.16 -10.22 3.94
N GLU A 647 -2.21 -10.34 4.76
CA GLU A 647 -2.06 -10.47 6.21
C GLU A 647 -1.50 -11.84 6.59
N GLU A 648 -1.90 -12.90 5.90
CA GLU A 648 -1.33 -14.23 6.12
C GLU A 648 0.18 -14.23 5.88
N ALA A 649 0.65 -13.59 4.81
CA ALA A 649 2.07 -13.48 4.52
C ALA A 649 2.84 -12.72 5.62
N THR A 650 2.22 -11.69 6.20
CA THR A 650 2.80 -10.92 7.30
C THR A 650 2.84 -11.72 8.60
N LEU A 651 1.73 -12.36 8.97
CA LEU A 651 1.66 -13.26 10.13
C LEU A 651 2.68 -14.39 10.05
N ARG A 652 2.85 -15.01 8.89
CA ARG A 652 3.84 -16.08 8.67
C ARG A 652 5.27 -15.58 8.80
N ASN A 653 5.61 -14.47 8.15
CA ASN A 653 6.95 -13.89 8.28
C ASN A 653 7.28 -13.58 9.74
N ASP A 654 6.35 -12.97 10.47
CA ASP A 654 6.57 -12.52 11.85
C ASP A 654 6.55 -13.69 12.84
N LEU A 655 5.69 -14.70 12.62
CA LEU A 655 5.73 -15.98 13.33
C LEU A 655 7.08 -16.66 13.15
N GLY A 656 7.54 -16.77 11.90
CA GLY A 656 8.84 -17.38 11.60
C GLY A 656 9.98 -16.61 12.25
N PHE A 657 9.88 -15.27 12.30
CA PHE A 657 10.85 -14.45 13.01
C PHE A 657 10.86 -14.71 14.51
N ALA A 658 9.70 -14.79 15.17
CA ALA A 658 9.60 -15.15 16.58
C ALA A 658 10.16 -16.56 16.85
N GLN A 659 9.81 -17.54 16.01
CA GLN A 659 10.32 -18.91 16.09
C GLN A 659 11.84 -18.98 15.94
N MET A 660 12.43 -18.16 15.06
CA MET A 660 13.89 -18.08 14.91
C MET A 660 14.55 -17.54 16.20
N LEU A 661 13.98 -16.50 16.81
CA LEU A 661 14.50 -15.93 18.05
C LEU A 661 14.37 -16.89 19.24
N ASP A 662 13.35 -17.76 19.20
CA ASP A 662 13.09 -18.83 20.16
C ASP A 662 13.91 -20.13 19.90
N GLY A 663 14.73 -20.16 18.84
CA GLY A 663 15.54 -21.34 18.49
C GLY A 663 14.81 -22.44 17.71
N GLN A 664 13.54 -22.23 17.32
CA GLN A 664 12.74 -23.13 16.49
C GLN A 664 13.02 -22.93 14.99
N PHE A 665 14.21 -23.28 14.52
CA PHE A 665 14.69 -22.93 13.16
C PHE A 665 13.90 -23.56 12.01
N GLN A 666 13.57 -24.85 12.08
CA GLN A 666 12.86 -25.52 10.97
C GLN A 666 11.48 -24.89 10.68
N PRO A 667 10.56 -24.75 11.67
CA PRO A 667 9.27 -24.10 11.41
C PRO A 667 9.44 -22.60 11.11
N ALA A 668 10.50 -21.95 11.61
CA ALA A 668 10.82 -20.57 11.24
C ALA A 668 11.04 -20.42 9.73
N PHE A 669 11.88 -21.30 9.15
CA PHE A 669 12.15 -21.29 7.71
C PHE A 669 10.89 -21.53 6.89
N GLU A 670 10.10 -22.56 7.24
CA GLU A 670 8.86 -22.90 6.54
C GLU A 670 7.88 -21.73 6.51
N ASN A 671 7.67 -21.07 7.66
CA ASN A 671 6.78 -19.91 7.73
C ASN A 671 7.34 -18.69 6.97
N MET A 672 8.62 -18.37 7.10
CA MET A 672 9.23 -17.27 6.35
C MET A 672 9.17 -17.51 4.83
N TRP A 673 9.41 -18.75 4.39
CA TRP A 673 9.37 -19.15 2.98
C TRP A 673 7.95 -19.09 2.41
N ASP A 674 6.96 -19.63 3.12
CA ASP A 674 5.55 -19.53 2.72
C ASP A 674 5.08 -18.08 2.64
N GLY A 675 5.48 -17.24 3.62
CA GLY A 675 5.20 -15.82 3.62
C GLY A 675 5.83 -15.08 2.43
N LEU A 676 7.07 -15.43 2.07
CA LEU A 676 7.73 -14.91 0.86
C LEU A 676 6.95 -15.31 -0.41
N ASN A 677 6.56 -16.58 -0.54
CA ASN A 677 5.84 -17.06 -1.72
C ASN A 677 4.50 -16.35 -1.90
N LEU A 678 3.78 -16.07 -0.80
CA LEU A 678 2.55 -15.27 -0.84
C LEU A 678 2.81 -13.82 -1.28
N ARG A 679 3.83 -13.16 -0.71
CA ARG A 679 4.20 -11.77 -1.11
C ARG A 679 4.62 -11.68 -2.57
N TYR A 680 5.30 -12.71 -3.06
CA TYR A 680 5.68 -12.85 -4.45
C TYR A 680 4.44 -12.99 -5.35
N LYS A 681 3.50 -13.90 -5.01
CA LYS A 681 2.19 -14.04 -5.70
C LYS A 681 1.40 -12.73 -5.71
N LEU A 682 1.42 -11.97 -4.63
CA LEU A 682 0.72 -10.67 -4.55
C LEU A 682 1.46 -9.54 -5.26
N ALA A 683 2.69 -9.78 -5.70
CA ALA A 683 3.55 -8.79 -6.35
C ALA A 683 3.72 -7.50 -5.52
N VAL A 684 4.04 -7.64 -4.23
CA VAL A 684 4.21 -6.52 -3.30
C VAL A 684 5.70 -6.31 -3.01
N GLY A 685 6.39 -5.56 -3.86
CA GLY A 685 7.85 -5.52 -3.90
C GLY A 685 8.53 -5.07 -2.59
N ASN A 686 8.01 -4.03 -1.93
CA ASN A 686 8.55 -3.57 -0.63
C ASN A 686 8.47 -4.66 0.45
N ARG A 687 7.36 -5.42 0.50
CA ARG A 687 7.18 -6.56 1.42
C ARG A 687 8.03 -7.76 1.04
N THR A 688 8.20 -8.04 -0.25
CA THR A 688 9.09 -9.09 -0.75
C THR A 688 10.54 -8.81 -0.33
N ALA A 689 11.01 -7.56 -0.44
CA ALA A 689 12.33 -7.15 0.05
C ALA A 689 12.51 -7.38 1.56
N LEU A 690 11.48 -7.09 2.37
CA LEU A 690 11.52 -7.38 3.80
C LEU A 690 11.59 -8.88 4.09
N SER A 691 10.85 -9.72 3.36
CA SER A 691 10.90 -11.19 3.51
C SER A 691 12.29 -11.75 3.20
N TYR A 692 12.95 -11.28 2.14
CA TYR A 692 14.33 -11.64 1.86
C TYR A 692 15.30 -11.18 2.95
N SER A 693 15.04 -10.02 3.57
CA SER A 693 15.83 -9.55 4.74
C SER A 693 15.63 -10.45 5.96
N SER A 694 14.41 -10.95 6.21
CA SER A 694 14.13 -11.93 7.27
C SER A 694 14.84 -13.26 7.00
N LEU A 695 14.80 -13.76 5.77
CA LEU A 695 15.50 -14.99 5.38
C LEU A 695 17.03 -14.84 5.49
N ALA A 696 17.58 -13.66 5.16
CA ALA A 696 19.00 -13.38 5.39
C ALA A 696 19.36 -13.50 6.88
N GLN A 697 18.53 -12.94 7.78
CA GLN A 697 18.70 -13.08 9.23
C GLN A 697 18.55 -14.53 9.71
N TYR A 698 17.64 -15.29 9.12
CA TYR A 698 17.51 -16.73 9.37
C TYR A 698 18.81 -17.47 9.05
N PHE A 699 19.36 -17.26 7.84
CA PHE A 699 20.62 -17.91 7.44
C PHE A 699 21.83 -17.40 8.23
N ILE A 700 21.83 -16.15 8.68
CA ILE A 700 22.80 -15.64 9.66
C ILE A 700 22.71 -16.42 10.96
N SER A 701 21.50 -16.64 11.49
CA SER A 701 21.27 -17.32 12.77
C SER A 701 21.56 -18.83 12.71
N THR A 702 21.35 -19.43 11.54
CA THR A 702 21.68 -20.83 11.24
C THR A 702 23.06 -21.00 10.59
N GLY A 703 23.91 -19.98 10.57
CA GLY A 703 25.32 -20.13 10.19
C GLY A 703 25.55 -20.57 8.73
N ALA A 704 24.69 -20.17 7.81
CA ALA A 704 24.83 -20.33 6.37
C ALA A 704 25.09 -18.96 5.71
N PRO A 705 26.31 -18.40 5.87
CA PRO A 705 26.57 -17.00 5.50
C PRO A 705 26.53 -16.73 3.99
N GLU A 706 26.81 -17.72 3.14
CA GLU A 706 26.65 -17.58 1.68
C GLU A 706 25.17 -17.38 1.30
N GLU A 707 24.30 -18.21 1.86
CA GLU A 707 22.85 -18.12 1.64
C GLU A 707 22.27 -16.84 2.23
N ALA A 708 22.78 -16.41 3.38
CA ALA A 708 22.42 -15.12 3.96
C ALA A 708 22.80 -13.95 3.03
N ARG A 709 24.02 -13.96 2.49
CA ARG A 709 24.53 -12.92 1.58
C ARG A 709 23.66 -12.85 0.31
N LYS A 710 23.32 -14.00 -0.26
CA LYS A 710 22.43 -14.11 -1.42
C LYS A 710 21.05 -13.50 -1.16
N ASN A 711 20.42 -13.86 -0.04
CA ASN A 711 19.10 -13.32 0.33
C ASN A 711 19.16 -11.81 0.64
N ALA A 712 20.21 -11.34 1.30
CA ALA A 712 20.40 -9.91 1.55
C ALA A 712 20.57 -9.11 0.24
N GLN A 713 21.30 -9.65 -0.75
CA GLN A 713 21.42 -9.05 -2.08
C GLN A 713 20.07 -8.99 -2.81
N TYR A 714 19.24 -10.04 -2.72
CA TYR A 714 17.88 -10.01 -3.26
C TYR A 714 17.01 -8.93 -2.61
N ALA A 715 17.09 -8.79 -1.28
CA ALA A 715 16.40 -7.73 -0.57
C ALA A 715 16.81 -6.34 -1.08
N VAL A 716 18.12 -6.08 -1.21
CA VAL A 716 18.65 -4.79 -1.70
C VAL A 716 18.21 -4.51 -3.14
N ARG A 717 18.28 -5.51 -4.04
CA ARG A 717 17.90 -5.35 -5.46
C ARG A 717 16.42 -5.01 -5.61
N ILE A 718 15.54 -5.76 -4.95
CA ILE A 718 14.10 -5.50 -5.01
C ILE A 718 13.80 -4.14 -4.38
N ALA A 719 14.40 -3.83 -3.23
CA ALA A 719 14.19 -2.55 -2.57
C ALA A 719 14.63 -1.37 -3.46
N ASN A 720 15.78 -1.47 -4.14
CA ASN A 720 16.20 -0.47 -5.13
C ASN A 720 15.22 -0.37 -6.30
N ALA A 721 14.74 -1.49 -6.83
CA ALA A 721 13.82 -1.51 -7.97
C ALA A 721 12.48 -0.83 -7.67
N VAL A 722 11.98 -0.92 -6.43
CA VAL A 722 10.76 -0.24 -6.01
C VAL A 722 11.02 1.11 -5.32
N GLY A 723 12.27 1.55 -5.23
CA GLY A 723 12.68 2.77 -4.53
C GLY A 723 12.47 2.76 -3.00
N TYR A 724 12.38 1.58 -2.39
CA TYR A 724 12.16 1.38 -0.95
C TYR A 724 13.43 1.57 -0.12
N ARG A 725 13.82 2.82 0.11
CA ARG A 725 15.04 3.23 0.85
C ARG A 725 15.18 2.55 2.20
N ARG A 726 14.10 2.38 2.97
CA ARG A 726 14.16 1.63 4.24
C ARG A 726 14.54 0.17 4.02
N GLY A 727 14.00 -0.48 3.00
CA GLY A 727 14.36 -1.84 2.62
C GLY A 727 15.81 -1.95 2.14
N VAL A 728 16.31 -0.95 1.41
CA VAL A 728 17.72 -0.89 0.97
C VAL A 728 18.66 -0.89 2.19
N ARG A 729 18.36 -0.08 3.21
CA ARG A 729 19.17 0.00 4.42
C ARG A 729 19.13 -1.29 5.25
N LEU A 730 17.94 -1.86 5.45
CA LEU A 730 17.79 -3.13 6.17
C LEU A 730 18.49 -4.29 5.43
N GLY A 731 18.34 -4.35 4.11
CA GLY A 731 19.01 -5.34 3.27
C GLY A 731 20.52 -5.20 3.32
N ASN A 732 21.05 -3.97 3.30
CA ASN A 732 22.49 -3.70 3.39
C ASN A 732 23.06 -4.01 4.78
N LEU A 733 22.31 -3.78 5.86
CA LEU A 733 22.75 -4.19 7.19
C LEU A 733 22.88 -5.73 7.30
N ALA A 734 21.88 -6.47 6.79
CA ALA A 734 21.96 -7.93 6.72
C ALA A 734 23.09 -8.40 5.79
N LEU A 735 23.32 -7.69 4.68
CA LEU A 735 24.41 -7.96 3.75
C LEU A 735 25.77 -7.79 4.41
N ALA A 736 25.96 -6.71 5.19
CA ALA A 736 27.20 -6.46 5.91
C ALA A 736 27.52 -7.58 6.89
N GLU A 737 26.55 -7.98 7.72
CA GLU A 737 26.75 -9.07 8.68
C GLU A 737 27.03 -10.40 7.95
N ALA A 738 26.23 -10.74 6.94
CA ALA A 738 26.38 -11.97 6.17
C ALA A 738 27.76 -12.04 5.49
N THR A 739 28.18 -10.96 4.82
CA THR A 739 29.47 -10.87 4.13
C THR A 739 30.65 -10.92 5.10
N ARG A 740 30.57 -10.24 6.24
CA ARG A 740 31.59 -10.30 7.30
C ARG A 740 31.74 -11.72 7.84
N ARG A 741 30.63 -12.43 8.08
CA ARG A 741 30.63 -13.83 8.54
C ARG A 741 31.14 -14.77 7.45
N PHE A 742 30.74 -14.54 6.19
CA PHE A 742 31.23 -15.31 5.05
C PHE A 742 32.75 -15.25 4.97
N ALA A 743 33.38 -14.09 5.19
CA ALA A 743 34.83 -13.91 5.16
C ALA A 743 35.63 -14.86 6.07
N PHE A 744 35.04 -15.35 7.16
CA PHE A 744 35.71 -16.29 8.09
C PHE A 744 35.07 -17.68 8.11
N SER A 745 34.12 -17.94 7.20
CA SER A 745 33.52 -19.25 7.03
C SER A 745 34.49 -20.23 6.35
N ALA A 746 34.20 -21.54 6.44
CA ALA A 746 34.97 -22.55 5.71
C ALA A 746 34.78 -22.47 4.19
N GLN A 747 33.69 -21.87 3.72
CA GLN A 747 33.33 -21.72 2.31
C GLN A 747 33.97 -20.49 1.65
N ALA A 748 34.56 -19.58 2.45
CA ALA A 748 35.12 -18.33 1.96
C ALA A 748 36.35 -18.57 1.07
N PRO A 749 36.46 -17.87 -0.08
CA PRO A 749 37.72 -17.75 -0.82
C PRO A 749 38.82 -17.11 0.04
N SER A 750 40.09 -17.33 -0.33
CA SER A 750 41.30 -16.92 0.42
C SER A 750 41.52 -15.39 0.58
N ASN A 751 40.53 -14.55 0.30
CA ASN A 751 40.65 -13.09 0.33
C ASN A 751 39.62 -12.46 1.28
N GLN A 752 39.87 -12.57 2.59
CA GLN A 752 39.01 -11.99 3.61
C GLN A 752 38.92 -10.46 3.50
N GLU A 753 40.00 -9.79 3.09
CA GLU A 753 40.05 -8.33 2.99
C GLU A 753 39.03 -7.80 1.98
N LYS A 754 38.84 -8.47 0.84
CA LYS A 754 37.81 -8.12 -0.15
C LYS A 754 36.42 -8.08 0.49
N TYR A 755 36.05 -9.13 1.23
CA TYR A 755 34.72 -9.23 1.85
C TYR A 755 34.54 -8.22 2.98
N LEU A 756 35.59 -7.91 3.75
CA LEU A 756 35.54 -6.86 4.77
C LEU A 756 35.43 -5.45 4.18
N ARG A 757 35.82 -5.24 2.91
CA ARG A 757 35.53 -4.00 2.17
C ARG A 757 34.08 -3.98 1.70
N GLU A 758 33.58 -5.04 1.09
CA GLU A 758 32.16 -5.15 0.70
C GLU A 758 31.21 -4.95 1.89
N ALA A 759 31.54 -5.52 3.05
CA ALA A 759 30.77 -5.28 4.28
C ALA A 759 30.84 -3.82 4.75
N GLN A 760 31.95 -3.12 4.55
CA GLN A 760 32.06 -1.69 4.87
C GLN A 760 31.16 -0.86 3.97
N ASP A 761 31.18 -1.11 2.66
CA ASP A 761 30.34 -0.40 1.68
C ASP A 761 28.85 -0.58 2.01
N ALA A 762 28.44 -1.80 2.38
CA ALA A 762 27.08 -2.08 2.82
C ALA A 762 26.71 -1.35 4.13
N ILE A 763 27.62 -1.27 5.11
CA ILE A 763 27.39 -0.49 6.35
C ILE A 763 27.24 1.00 6.04
N GLU A 764 28.05 1.54 5.14
CA GLU A 764 27.97 2.95 4.74
C GLU A 764 26.59 3.29 4.18
N ILE A 765 26.08 2.47 3.25
CA ILE A 765 24.72 2.62 2.72
C ILE A 765 23.66 2.43 3.82
N ALA A 766 23.82 1.42 4.67
CA ALA A 766 22.89 1.18 5.78
C ALA A 766 22.81 2.36 6.76
N ARG A 767 23.90 3.15 6.87
CA ARG A 767 24.04 4.29 7.78
C ARG A 767 23.44 5.60 7.26
N GLU A 768 23.12 5.69 5.97
CA GLU A 768 22.54 6.89 5.38
C GLU A 768 21.16 7.21 5.97
N GLU A 769 20.98 8.47 6.40
CA GLU A 769 19.70 9.04 6.86
C GLU A 769 18.97 8.18 7.92
N LEU A 770 19.71 7.42 8.75
CA LEU A 770 19.16 6.53 9.78
C LEU A 770 18.39 7.30 10.85
N THR A 771 17.16 6.86 11.13
CA THR A 771 16.32 7.38 12.22
C THR A 771 15.86 6.24 13.14
N GLY A 772 15.71 6.56 14.44
CA GLY A 772 15.32 5.62 15.49
C GLY A 772 16.50 4.95 16.19
N LYS A 773 16.53 5.02 17.52
CA LYS A 773 17.66 4.57 18.36
C LYS A 773 18.07 3.12 18.10
N ALA A 774 17.10 2.21 18.05
CA ALA A 774 17.38 0.78 17.82
C ALA A 774 18.16 0.53 16.53
N ARG A 775 17.81 1.20 15.42
CA ARG A 775 18.49 1.00 14.13
C ARG A 775 19.91 1.56 14.11
N VAL A 776 20.13 2.68 14.81
CA VAL A 776 21.48 3.24 14.97
C VAL A 776 22.35 2.28 15.79
N ILE A 777 21.82 1.75 16.90
CA ILE A 777 22.50 0.75 17.74
C ILE A 777 22.91 -0.47 16.91
N GLU A 778 21.99 -0.99 16.08
CA GLU A 778 22.26 -2.13 15.18
C GLU A 778 23.36 -1.85 14.16
N ALA A 779 23.31 -0.71 13.45
CA ALA A 779 24.31 -0.34 12.46
C ALA A 779 25.70 -0.09 13.09
N GLU A 780 25.76 0.57 14.25
CA GLU A 780 27.01 0.82 14.95
C GLU A 780 27.60 -0.45 15.58
N LEU A 781 26.75 -1.40 16.00
CA LEU A 781 27.19 -2.72 16.45
C LEU A 781 27.86 -3.49 15.31
N GLU A 782 27.26 -3.51 14.12
CA GLU A 782 27.89 -4.17 12.96
C GLU A 782 29.17 -3.46 12.52
N GLN A 783 29.24 -2.13 12.60
CA GLN A 783 30.48 -1.38 12.36
C GLN A 783 31.59 -1.74 13.38
N ALA A 784 31.23 -1.90 14.66
CA ALA A 784 32.16 -2.34 15.71
C ALA A 784 32.67 -3.77 15.46
N CYS A 785 31.78 -4.68 15.09
CA CYS A 785 32.11 -6.05 14.70
C CYS A 785 33.02 -6.10 13.47
N LEU A 786 32.79 -5.25 12.47
CA LEU A 786 33.65 -5.14 11.30
C LEU A 786 35.08 -4.70 11.67
N TYR A 787 35.23 -3.68 12.52
CA TYR A 787 36.55 -3.24 12.99
C TYR A 787 37.27 -4.34 13.79
N ARG A 788 36.55 -5.07 14.65
CA ARG A 788 37.10 -6.22 15.35
C ARG A 788 37.61 -7.27 14.36
N ASP A 789 36.82 -7.58 13.34
CA ASP A 789 37.17 -8.62 12.39
C ASP A 789 38.35 -8.22 11.47
N ARG A 790 38.55 -6.92 11.20
CA ARG A 790 39.76 -6.42 10.52
C ARG A 790 41.05 -6.70 11.28
N ILE A 791 41.03 -6.69 12.61
CA ILE A 791 42.21 -6.98 13.47
C ILE A 791 42.74 -8.40 13.23
N ARG A 792 41.87 -9.34 12.83
CA ARG A 792 42.22 -10.74 12.58
C ARG A 792 43.08 -10.94 11.33
N VAL A 793 43.01 -9.99 10.38
CA VAL A 793 43.73 -10.05 9.09
C VAL A 793 44.76 -8.95 8.94
N GLU A 794 44.67 -7.88 9.74
CA GLU A 794 45.61 -6.75 9.72
C GLU A 794 47.00 -7.17 10.24
N THR A 795 48.01 -6.83 9.47
CA THR A 795 49.42 -7.14 9.75
C THR A 795 50.20 -5.92 10.23
N ASP A 796 49.75 -4.70 9.89
CA ASP A 796 50.35 -3.45 10.34
C ASP A 796 49.96 -3.16 11.81
N PRO A 797 50.93 -3.10 12.74
CA PRO A 797 50.65 -2.88 14.16
C PRO A 797 49.93 -1.54 14.45
N ALA A 798 50.24 -0.48 13.71
CA ALA A 798 49.64 0.84 13.91
C ALA A 798 48.17 0.83 13.48
N LYS A 799 47.86 0.23 12.32
CA LYS A 799 46.48 0.06 11.86
C LYS A 799 45.70 -0.89 12.76
N LYS A 800 46.32 -1.98 13.21
CA LYS A 800 45.71 -2.95 14.14
C LYS A 800 45.31 -2.27 15.45
N LYS A 801 46.18 -1.43 16.01
CA LYS A 801 45.88 -0.59 17.18
C LYS A 801 44.73 0.39 16.91
N ALA A 802 44.74 1.07 15.77
CA ALA A 802 43.67 2.00 15.41
C ALA A 802 42.31 1.29 15.25
N TRP A 803 42.26 0.10 14.64
CA TRP A 803 41.03 -0.70 14.55
C TRP A 803 40.52 -1.15 15.91
N PHE A 804 41.44 -1.56 16.79
CA PHE A 804 41.11 -1.94 18.17
C PHE A 804 40.45 -0.79 18.93
N GLU A 805 41.06 0.40 18.93
CA GLU A 805 40.54 1.58 19.62
C GLU A 805 39.17 2.01 19.08
N LYS A 806 38.98 1.98 17.74
CA LYS A 806 37.69 2.26 17.11
C LYS A 806 36.62 1.25 17.51
N SER A 807 36.97 -0.04 17.51
CA SER A 807 36.06 -1.13 17.84
C SER A 807 35.60 -1.07 19.30
N ASP A 808 36.53 -0.95 20.27
CA ASP A 808 36.20 -0.90 21.70
C ASP A 808 35.35 0.34 22.04
N LYS A 809 35.69 1.50 21.46
CA LYS A 809 34.91 2.73 21.63
C LYS A 809 33.46 2.56 21.17
N LEU A 810 33.27 1.97 19.99
CA LEU A 810 31.92 1.73 19.46
C LEU A 810 31.17 0.67 20.28
N PHE A 811 31.79 -0.44 20.68
CA PHE A 811 31.09 -1.42 21.53
C PHE A 811 30.61 -0.82 22.86
N LYS A 812 31.43 0.02 23.51
CA LYS A 812 31.02 0.74 24.73
C LYS A 812 29.86 1.70 24.47
N TRP A 813 29.91 2.43 23.36
CA TRP A 813 28.84 3.31 22.95
C TRP A 813 27.53 2.54 22.71
N VAL A 814 27.60 1.44 21.95
CA VAL A 814 26.45 0.55 21.66
C VAL A 814 25.88 0.00 22.95
N ALA A 815 26.70 -0.51 23.87
CA ALA A 815 26.24 -1.06 25.14
C ALA A 815 25.47 -0.03 25.98
N ASN A 816 26.02 1.18 26.10
CA ASN A 816 25.41 2.28 26.85
C ASN A 816 24.12 2.80 26.19
N GLU A 817 24.06 2.92 24.86
CA GLU A 817 22.84 3.35 24.18
C GLU A 817 21.76 2.26 24.16
N ALA A 818 22.15 0.99 24.08
CA ALA A 818 21.24 -0.15 24.21
C ALA A 818 20.61 -0.21 25.61
N GLU A 819 21.41 -0.01 26.65
CA GLU A 819 20.93 0.09 28.04
C GLU A 819 19.89 1.21 28.20
N LYS A 820 20.21 2.43 27.76
CA LYS A 820 19.29 3.58 27.79
C LYS A 820 18.00 3.36 26.99
N ALA A 821 18.06 2.50 25.99
CA ALA A 821 16.93 2.16 25.13
C ALA A 821 16.16 0.92 25.60
N GLY A 822 16.60 0.23 26.66
CA GLY A 822 16.01 -1.03 27.12
C GLY A 822 16.20 -2.21 26.15
N ILE A 823 17.24 -2.19 25.31
CA ILE A 823 17.53 -3.24 24.33
C ILE A 823 18.61 -4.18 24.89
N GLU A 824 18.19 -4.97 25.88
CA GLU A 824 19.03 -5.81 26.73
C GLU A 824 19.96 -6.75 25.95
N TYR A 825 19.42 -7.53 25.01
CA TYR A 825 20.23 -8.46 24.21
C TYR A 825 21.35 -7.76 23.41
N ARG A 826 21.15 -6.51 22.96
CA ARG A 826 22.19 -5.74 22.26
C ARG A 826 23.24 -5.16 23.19
N GLN A 827 22.88 -4.79 24.42
CA GLN A 827 23.85 -4.43 25.46
C GLN A 827 24.79 -5.61 25.73
N VAL A 828 24.20 -6.78 25.95
CA VAL A 828 24.93 -8.02 26.24
C VAL A 828 25.77 -8.46 25.04
N ASP A 829 25.25 -8.39 23.81
CA ASP A 829 26.02 -8.73 22.61
C ASP A 829 27.24 -7.83 22.46
N ALA A 830 27.09 -6.50 22.55
CA ALA A 830 28.20 -5.55 22.45
C ALA A 830 29.29 -5.83 23.50
N MET A 831 28.89 -6.06 24.76
CA MET A 831 29.82 -6.34 25.85
C MET A 831 30.52 -7.70 25.67
N SER A 832 29.81 -8.73 25.21
CA SER A 832 30.42 -10.03 24.89
C SER A 832 31.48 -9.91 23.78
N ASN A 833 31.22 -9.06 22.77
CA ASN A 833 32.14 -8.86 21.65
C ASN A 833 33.45 -8.17 22.06
N ARG A 834 33.48 -7.41 23.16
CA ARG A 834 34.71 -6.78 23.69
C ARG A 834 35.73 -7.80 24.21
N ILE A 835 35.25 -8.93 24.75
CA ILE A 835 36.11 -10.04 25.18
C ILE A 835 36.78 -10.66 23.94
N TRP A 836 35.99 -10.92 22.90
CA TRP A 836 36.49 -11.41 21.61
C TRP A 836 37.43 -10.41 20.92
N LEU A 837 37.19 -9.11 21.08
CA LEU A 837 38.10 -8.06 20.60
C LEU A 837 39.47 -8.15 21.28
N GLY A 838 39.51 -8.28 22.62
CA GLY A 838 40.75 -8.49 23.36
C GLY A 838 41.47 -9.78 22.93
N TYR A 839 40.73 -10.88 22.80
CA TYR A 839 41.27 -12.16 22.34
C TYR A 839 41.90 -12.07 20.94
N PHE A 840 41.18 -11.54 19.94
CA PHE A 840 41.70 -11.42 18.57
C PHE A 840 42.85 -10.40 18.44
N ALA A 841 42.91 -9.40 19.30
CA ALA A 841 44.02 -8.45 19.37
C ALA A 841 45.24 -9.01 20.13
N ASN A 842 45.14 -10.23 20.69
CA ASN A 842 46.14 -10.80 21.60
C ASN A 842 46.39 -9.93 22.86
N ASN A 843 45.35 -9.22 23.31
CA ASN A 843 45.36 -8.37 24.50
C ASN A 843 44.47 -9.00 25.60
N MET A 844 45.06 -9.95 26.34
CA MET A 844 44.34 -10.72 27.36
C MET A 844 43.92 -9.88 28.56
N GLU A 845 44.71 -8.87 28.94
CA GLU A 845 44.37 -7.95 30.04
C GLU A 845 43.08 -7.18 29.73
N HIS A 846 42.96 -6.67 28.49
CA HIS A 846 41.71 -6.05 28.05
C HIS A 846 40.54 -7.04 28.04
N ALA A 847 40.76 -8.27 27.56
CA ALA A 847 39.71 -9.29 27.52
C ALA A 847 39.19 -9.65 28.93
N GLU A 848 40.08 -9.73 29.93
CA GLU A 848 39.72 -9.95 31.33
C GLU A 848 38.97 -8.78 31.93
N GLN A 849 39.40 -7.55 31.62
CA GLN A 849 38.69 -6.35 32.05
C GLN A 849 37.28 -6.29 31.44
N ALA A 850 37.15 -6.56 30.13
CA ALA A 850 35.86 -6.65 29.46
C ALA A 850 34.97 -7.76 30.04
N ALA A 851 35.55 -8.90 30.45
CA ALA A 851 34.80 -9.98 31.09
C ALA A 851 34.24 -9.57 32.46
N LYS A 852 35.01 -8.83 33.27
CA LYS A 852 34.53 -8.29 34.55
C LYS A 852 33.38 -7.30 34.35
N GLU A 853 33.53 -6.41 33.37
CA GLU A 853 32.47 -5.44 33.04
C GLU A 853 31.20 -6.12 32.52
N PHE A 854 31.33 -7.22 31.77
CA PHE A 854 30.20 -8.05 31.35
C PHE A 854 29.48 -8.70 32.53
N GLU A 855 30.21 -9.27 33.49
CA GLU A 855 29.61 -9.92 34.67
C GLU A 855 28.85 -8.98 35.59
N LEU A 856 29.19 -7.69 35.57
CA LEU A 856 28.56 -6.65 36.38
C LEU A 856 27.27 -6.10 35.74
N LEU A 857 26.88 -6.56 34.55
CA LEU A 857 25.66 -6.12 33.89
C LEU A 857 24.43 -6.59 34.70
N PRO A 858 23.57 -5.67 35.19
CA PRO A 858 22.41 -6.03 36.01
C PRO A 858 21.44 -6.98 35.30
N VAL A 859 21.29 -6.81 33.98
CA VAL A 859 20.43 -7.63 33.13
C VAL A 859 20.77 -9.13 33.15
N LEU A 860 22.00 -9.49 33.51
CA LEU A 860 22.42 -10.90 33.53
C LEU A 860 22.02 -11.65 34.80
N GLU A 861 21.56 -10.95 35.86
CA GLU A 861 21.23 -11.57 37.15
C GLU A 861 20.29 -12.80 37.02
N PRO A 862 19.22 -12.78 36.20
CA PRO A 862 18.35 -13.94 35.99
C PRO A 862 18.96 -15.11 35.20
N TYR A 863 20.00 -14.83 34.42
CA TYR A 863 20.53 -15.75 33.40
C TYR A 863 21.74 -16.55 33.87
N TRP A 864 22.22 -16.34 35.09
CA TRP A 864 23.30 -17.14 35.65
C TRP A 864 22.84 -18.56 35.99
N LEU A 865 23.62 -19.57 35.58
CA LEU A 865 23.37 -20.94 36.00
C LEU A 865 23.88 -21.15 37.43
N LYS A 866 23.01 -21.66 38.29
CA LYS A 866 23.34 -22.11 39.65
C LYS A 866 22.77 -23.51 39.85
N ASN A 867 23.64 -24.50 40.05
CA ASN A 867 23.25 -25.92 40.16
C ASN A 867 22.50 -26.44 38.92
N GLY A 868 22.93 -26.07 37.71
CA GLY A 868 22.36 -26.55 36.45
C GLY A 868 21.02 -25.93 36.06
N LYS A 869 20.55 -24.92 36.79
CA LYS A 869 19.31 -24.16 36.52
C LYS A 869 19.59 -22.67 36.50
N PHE A 870 18.77 -21.90 35.80
CA PHE A 870 18.85 -20.45 35.85
C PHE A 870 18.51 -19.95 37.27
N THR A 871 19.11 -18.83 37.68
CA THR A 871 18.84 -18.16 38.95
C THR A 871 17.37 -17.74 39.06
N ASP A 872 16.77 -17.36 37.93
CA ASP A 872 15.34 -17.14 37.77
C ASP A 872 14.87 -17.77 36.44
N GLU A 873 14.32 -18.98 36.52
CA GLU A 873 13.85 -19.76 35.35
C GLU A 873 12.69 -19.11 34.61
N GLU A 874 11.85 -18.34 35.31
CA GLU A 874 10.71 -17.68 34.69
C GLU A 874 11.20 -16.50 33.84
N LYS A 875 12.00 -15.61 34.44
CA LYS A 875 12.61 -14.48 33.71
C LYS A 875 13.58 -14.91 32.62
N ALA A 876 14.35 -15.97 32.85
CA ALA A 876 15.30 -16.44 31.84
C ALA A 876 14.60 -16.88 30.55
N ARG A 877 13.36 -17.39 30.62
CA ARG A 877 12.56 -17.76 29.44
C ARG A 877 11.99 -16.56 28.69
N GLU A 878 11.97 -15.38 29.31
CA GLU A 878 11.50 -14.15 28.66
C GLU A 878 12.45 -13.63 27.58
N ASP A 879 13.73 -14.03 27.55
CA ASP A 879 14.60 -13.74 26.40
C ASP A 879 15.67 -14.83 26.20
N PRO A 880 15.32 -15.92 25.49
CA PRO A 880 16.24 -17.00 25.15
C PRO A 880 17.48 -16.54 24.36
N GLN A 881 17.45 -15.39 23.67
CA GLN A 881 18.61 -14.91 22.91
C GLN A 881 19.80 -14.63 23.85
N LEU A 882 19.53 -14.18 25.07
CA LEU A 882 20.55 -13.95 26.08
C LEU A 882 21.30 -15.23 26.44
N TRP A 883 20.68 -16.42 26.33
CA TRP A 883 21.36 -17.69 26.57
C TRP A 883 22.47 -17.93 25.54
N SER A 884 22.19 -17.63 24.27
CA SER A 884 23.18 -17.72 23.20
C SER A 884 24.34 -16.72 23.40
N HIS A 885 24.04 -15.50 23.84
CA HIS A 885 25.07 -14.51 24.16
C HIS A 885 25.91 -14.88 25.39
N MET A 886 25.30 -15.49 26.42
CA MET A 886 26.00 -16.06 27.57
C MET A 886 26.90 -17.23 27.16
N GLY A 887 26.43 -18.10 26.27
CA GLY A 887 27.25 -19.15 25.67
C GLY A 887 28.49 -18.58 24.96
N LYS A 888 28.29 -17.56 24.12
CA LYS A 888 29.37 -16.83 23.43
C LYS A 888 30.35 -16.16 24.40
N TYR A 889 29.86 -15.59 25.50
CA TYR A 889 30.68 -15.01 26.56
C TYR A 889 31.60 -16.07 27.19
N PHE A 890 31.03 -17.18 27.64
CA PHE A 890 31.77 -18.25 28.32
C PHE A 890 32.79 -18.93 27.40
N VAL A 891 32.44 -19.17 26.14
CA VAL A 891 33.43 -19.65 25.14
C VAL A 891 34.58 -18.64 25.00
N GLY A 892 34.28 -17.35 24.87
CA GLY A 892 35.30 -16.29 24.78
C GLY A 892 36.22 -16.24 26.00
N ARG A 893 35.65 -16.33 27.21
CA ARG A 893 36.43 -16.37 28.46
C ARG A 893 37.30 -17.62 28.57
N GLY A 894 36.78 -18.77 28.16
CA GLY A 894 37.53 -20.01 28.07
C GLY A 894 38.74 -19.89 27.13
N MET A 895 38.57 -19.22 25.98
CA MET A 895 39.68 -18.96 25.05
C MET A 895 40.77 -18.05 25.65
N VAL A 896 40.37 -17.01 26.38
CA VAL A 896 41.30 -16.12 27.09
C VAL A 896 42.09 -16.87 28.16
N ALA A 897 41.40 -17.68 28.98
CA ALA A 897 42.03 -18.50 30.01
C ALA A 897 43.02 -19.51 29.39
N LEU A 898 42.63 -20.19 28.31
CA LEU A 898 43.49 -21.13 27.61
C LEU A 898 44.73 -20.44 27.00
N ALA A 899 44.57 -19.23 26.44
CA ALA A 899 45.70 -18.45 25.92
C ALA A 899 46.68 -18.05 27.02
N LYS A 900 46.18 -17.64 28.20
CA LYS A 900 47.03 -17.36 29.37
C LYS A 900 47.74 -18.60 29.87
N TRP A 901 47.04 -19.74 29.95
CA TRP A 901 47.66 -21.02 30.29
C TRP A 901 48.77 -21.40 29.31
N LYS A 902 48.58 -21.22 27.99
CA LYS A 902 49.63 -21.50 26.99
C LYS A 902 50.90 -20.67 27.23
N LYS A 903 50.77 -19.46 27.79
CA LYS A 903 51.89 -18.56 28.10
C LYS A 903 52.53 -18.81 29.47
N GLU A 904 51.71 -19.05 30.49
CA GLU A 904 52.15 -19.08 31.90
C GLU A 904 52.24 -20.49 32.48
N LYS A 905 51.58 -21.48 31.85
CA LYS A 905 51.49 -22.89 32.29
C LYS A 905 51.00 -23.07 33.74
N LYS A 906 50.23 -22.11 34.27
CA LYS A 906 49.58 -22.22 35.58
C LYS A 906 48.26 -22.98 35.48
N ASP A 907 48.14 -24.02 36.29
CA ASP A 907 47.04 -24.96 36.30
C ASP A 907 45.65 -24.30 36.51
N GLU A 908 45.58 -23.24 37.31
CA GLU A 908 44.36 -22.44 37.54
C GLU A 908 43.70 -21.93 36.23
N PHE A 909 44.50 -21.59 35.22
CA PHE A 909 44.00 -21.10 33.94
C PHE A 909 43.48 -22.23 33.06
N LEU A 910 44.07 -23.43 33.13
CA LEU A 910 43.57 -24.59 32.39
C LEU A 910 42.25 -25.07 32.99
N LYS A 911 42.14 -25.04 34.32
CA LYS A 911 40.91 -25.33 35.05
C LYS A 911 39.80 -24.34 34.71
N GLU A 912 40.09 -23.03 34.73
CA GLU A 912 39.11 -22.01 34.35
C GLU A 912 38.71 -22.12 32.87
N ALA A 913 39.65 -22.44 31.97
CA ALA A 913 39.35 -22.72 30.57
C ALA A 913 38.36 -23.87 30.45
N ALA A 914 38.64 -25.02 31.07
CA ALA A 914 37.75 -26.18 31.04
C ALA A 914 36.35 -25.83 31.57
N ARG A 915 36.26 -25.16 32.73
CA ARG A 915 34.98 -24.72 33.32
C ARG A 915 34.19 -23.80 32.39
N CYS A 916 34.82 -22.74 31.89
CA CYS A 916 34.17 -21.78 31.00
C CYS A 916 33.71 -22.43 29.69
N MET A 917 34.51 -23.31 29.10
CA MET A 917 34.15 -23.99 27.86
C MET A 917 32.97 -24.96 28.06
N THR A 918 32.94 -25.69 29.17
CA THR A 918 31.80 -26.54 29.56
C THR A 918 30.52 -25.71 29.71
N LEU A 919 30.58 -24.59 30.44
CA LEU A 919 29.45 -23.68 30.61
C LEU A 919 29.01 -23.08 29.27
N GLY A 920 29.95 -22.63 28.43
CA GLY A 920 29.65 -22.00 27.15
C GLY A 920 28.85 -22.92 26.21
N LEU A 921 29.22 -24.20 26.14
CA LEU A 921 28.44 -25.19 25.39
C LEU A 921 27.13 -25.52 26.08
N LYS A 922 27.06 -25.58 27.42
CA LYS A 922 25.80 -25.79 28.14
C LYS A 922 24.77 -24.70 27.85
N TYR A 923 25.15 -23.43 27.96
CA TYR A 923 24.28 -22.31 27.61
C TYR A 923 23.81 -22.39 26.16
N SER A 924 24.73 -22.67 25.23
CA SER A 924 24.42 -22.78 23.81
C SER A 924 23.44 -23.92 23.50
N THR A 925 23.61 -25.09 24.13
CA THR A 925 22.70 -26.24 23.96
C THR A 925 21.36 -26.04 24.67
N THR A 926 21.32 -25.20 25.72
CA THR A 926 20.05 -24.85 26.40
C THR A 926 19.18 -23.96 25.52
N PHE A 927 19.79 -23.11 24.68
CA PHE A 927 19.07 -22.30 23.68
C PHE A 927 18.44 -23.13 22.57
N ALA A 928 19.24 -23.97 21.90
CA ALA A 928 18.74 -24.88 20.88
C ALA A 928 19.73 -26.04 20.70
N GLU A 929 19.22 -27.21 20.31
CA GLU A 929 20.03 -28.41 20.06
C GLU A 929 21.10 -28.18 18.98
N ASP A 930 20.80 -27.32 18.00
CA ASP A 930 21.72 -26.97 16.92
C ASP A 930 21.47 -25.56 16.39
N HIS A 931 22.51 -24.71 16.39
CA HIS A 931 22.48 -23.34 15.88
C HIS A 931 23.89 -22.84 15.60
N ARG A 932 24.02 -21.66 14.97
CA ARG A 932 25.34 -21.09 14.63
C ARG A 932 26.26 -20.96 15.85
N GLY A 933 25.77 -20.41 16.95
CA GLY A 933 26.59 -20.14 18.13
C GLY A 933 27.20 -21.41 18.71
N LEU A 934 26.41 -22.49 18.77
CA LEU A 934 26.87 -23.80 19.21
C LEU A 934 27.90 -24.40 18.25
N ARG A 935 27.64 -24.37 16.93
CA ARG A 935 28.57 -24.89 15.91
C ARG A 935 29.90 -24.15 15.91
N GLU A 936 29.88 -22.82 15.95
CA GLU A 936 31.09 -21.99 16.00
C GLU A 936 31.84 -22.17 17.32
N GLY A 937 31.12 -22.30 18.45
CA GLY A 937 31.71 -22.65 19.74
C GLY A 937 32.45 -23.98 19.68
N ARG A 938 31.78 -25.06 19.24
CA ARG A 938 32.38 -26.40 19.07
C ARG A 938 33.61 -26.36 18.15
N ARG A 939 33.51 -25.68 17.00
CA ARG A 939 34.63 -25.55 16.05
C ARG A 939 35.82 -24.81 16.67
N THR A 940 35.58 -23.69 17.34
CA THR A 940 36.64 -22.89 17.97
C THR A 940 37.34 -23.68 19.07
N LEU A 941 36.58 -24.39 19.90
CA LEU A 941 37.10 -25.28 20.94
C LEU A 941 37.96 -26.39 20.35
N LEU A 942 37.43 -27.10 19.35
CA LEU A 942 38.12 -28.21 18.70
C LEU A 942 39.49 -27.79 18.14
N LEU A 943 39.54 -26.64 17.45
CA LEU A 943 40.77 -26.11 16.86
C LEU A 943 41.85 -25.81 17.91
N GLU A 944 41.48 -25.37 19.11
CA GLU A 944 42.43 -25.06 20.17
C GLU A 944 42.81 -26.27 21.02
N LEU A 945 41.87 -27.17 21.28
CA LEU A 945 42.10 -28.42 22.04
C LEU A 945 42.95 -29.41 21.25
N ALA A 946 42.80 -29.50 19.94
CA ALA A 946 43.63 -30.35 19.09
C ALA A 946 45.12 -29.99 19.08
N LYS A 947 45.50 -28.84 19.65
CA LYS A 947 46.90 -28.39 19.81
C LYS A 947 47.53 -28.85 21.12
N LEU A 948 46.75 -29.43 22.03
CA LEU A 948 47.21 -29.93 23.32
C LEU A 948 47.78 -31.34 23.17
N ASP A 949 48.81 -31.67 23.96
CA ASP A 949 49.35 -33.03 24.00
C ASP A 949 48.45 -33.97 24.85
N PRO A 950 48.68 -35.31 24.82
CA PRO A 950 47.83 -36.26 25.54
C PRO A 950 47.72 -36.02 27.07
N GLU A 951 48.80 -35.57 27.73
CA GLU A 951 48.79 -35.31 29.17
C GLU A 951 48.04 -34.00 29.47
N GLU A 952 48.25 -32.98 28.64
CA GLU A 952 47.50 -31.73 28.71
C GLU A 952 45.98 -31.95 28.50
N LEU A 953 45.62 -32.82 27.55
CA LEU A 953 44.23 -33.23 27.30
C LEU A 953 43.65 -34.04 28.47
N LYS A 954 44.44 -34.90 29.11
CA LYS A 954 44.03 -35.65 30.30
C LYS A 954 43.70 -34.71 31.46
N HIS A 955 44.56 -33.73 31.73
CA HIS A 955 44.32 -32.72 32.75
C HIS A 955 43.10 -31.85 32.42
N PHE A 956 43.00 -31.36 31.18
CA PHE A 956 41.84 -30.59 30.74
C PHE A 956 40.53 -31.38 30.91
N GLY A 957 40.50 -32.65 30.49
CA GLY A 957 39.33 -33.53 30.65
C GLY A 957 38.97 -33.78 32.13
N SER A 958 39.96 -33.86 33.01
CA SER A 958 39.72 -33.98 34.46
C SER A 958 39.04 -32.73 35.03
N TYR A 959 39.43 -31.54 34.58
CA TYR A 959 38.75 -30.29 34.94
C TYR A 959 37.37 -30.13 34.31
N VAL A 960 37.14 -30.72 33.13
CA VAL A 960 35.78 -30.82 32.56
C VAL A 960 34.88 -31.65 33.49
N LEU A 961 35.32 -32.83 33.93
CA LEU A 961 34.58 -33.66 34.89
C LEU A 961 34.32 -32.92 36.22
N GLU A 962 35.31 -32.16 36.71
CA GLU A 962 35.16 -31.34 37.91
C GLU A 962 34.09 -30.24 37.71
N ALA A 963 34.12 -29.55 36.58
CA ALA A 963 33.15 -28.52 36.23
C ALA A 963 31.73 -29.10 36.08
N GLU A 964 31.58 -30.24 35.40
CA GLU A 964 30.30 -30.96 35.25
C GLU A 964 29.66 -31.27 36.61
N LYS A 965 30.47 -31.74 37.56
CA LYS A 965 30.02 -32.10 38.91
C LYS A 965 29.71 -30.87 39.76
N SER A 966 30.59 -29.87 39.77
CA SER A 966 30.45 -28.67 40.61
C SER A 966 29.29 -27.79 40.16
N GLU A 967 29.12 -27.63 38.85
CA GLU A 967 28.06 -26.81 38.25
C GLU A 967 26.74 -27.58 38.04
N LYS A 968 26.76 -28.91 38.25
CA LYS A 968 25.62 -29.84 38.05
C LYS A 968 25.00 -29.74 36.64
N ILE A 969 25.86 -29.72 35.63
CA ILE A 969 25.48 -29.45 34.24
C ILE A 969 24.83 -30.67 33.55
N VAL A 970 25.17 -31.88 34.00
CA VAL A 970 24.73 -33.17 33.45
C VAL A 970 24.01 -34.01 34.51
N LYS A 971 23.03 -34.82 34.09
CA LYS A 971 22.43 -35.82 34.98
C LYS A 971 23.37 -37.00 35.17
N LYS A 972 23.07 -37.83 36.18
CA LYS A 972 23.82 -39.07 36.43
C LYS A 972 23.79 -39.96 35.18
N ASN A 973 24.97 -40.28 34.64
CA ASN A 973 25.23 -41.07 33.42
C ASN A 973 25.02 -40.35 32.07
N GLU A 974 24.88 -39.02 32.04
CA GLU A 974 24.91 -38.24 30.81
C GLU A 974 26.27 -37.58 30.60
N MET A 975 26.68 -37.39 29.34
CA MET A 975 27.91 -36.68 28.97
C MET A 975 27.59 -35.22 28.63
N SER A 976 28.49 -34.30 29.00
CA SER A 976 28.33 -32.90 28.59
C SER A 976 28.62 -32.73 27.10
N THR A 977 28.15 -31.64 26.50
CA THR A 977 28.42 -31.34 25.09
C THR A 977 29.93 -31.24 24.79
N ILE A 978 30.75 -30.76 25.73
CA ILE A 978 32.21 -30.69 25.56
C ILE A 978 32.84 -32.08 25.66
N GLN A 979 32.37 -32.93 26.57
CA GLN A 979 32.85 -34.30 26.70
C GLN A 979 32.53 -35.12 25.44
N SER A 980 31.30 -35.02 24.92
CA SER A 980 30.92 -35.64 23.66
C SER A 980 31.79 -35.13 22.51
N LEU A 981 31.97 -33.80 22.37
CA LEU A 981 32.85 -33.21 21.36
C LEU A 981 34.28 -33.76 21.43
N MET A 982 34.88 -33.83 22.62
CA MET A 982 36.23 -34.35 22.79
C MET A 982 36.32 -35.84 22.44
N ARG A 983 35.34 -36.65 22.83
CA ARG A 983 35.31 -38.09 22.52
C ARG A 983 35.14 -38.35 21.03
N ASP A 984 34.21 -37.64 20.38
CA ASP A 984 33.93 -37.76 18.94
C ASP A 984 35.18 -37.47 18.08
N HIS A 985 36.11 -36.68 18.61
CA HIS A 985 37.36 -36.30 17.94
C HIS A 985 38.62 -36.93 18.56
N ALA A 986 38.48 -37.97 19.39
CA ALA A 986 39.59 -38.68 20.05
C ALA A 986 40.54 -37.77 20.88
N LEU A 987 39.99 -36.73 21.50
CA LEU A 987 40.69 -35.80 22.40
C LEU A 987 40.44 -36.09 23.89
N TRP A 988 39.68 -37.13 24.23
CA TRP A 988 39.32 -37.46 25.62
C TRP A 988 40.30 -38.46 26.24
N PHE A 989 41.13 -38.00 27.18
CA PHE A 989 42.15 -38.81 27.88
C PHE A 989 41.92 -38.90 29.41
N ALA A 990 40.82 -38.34 29.92
CA ALA A 990 40.48 -38.38 31.34
C ALA A 990 39.78 -39.71 31.72
N ASP A 991 40.09 -40.19 32.92
CA ASP A 991 39.64 -41.49 33.47
C ASP A 991 38.23 -41.42 34.07
#